data_AF-A0AAE1H2L2-F1
#
_entry.id   AF-A0AAE1H2L2-F1
#
_cell.length_a   1.000
_cell.length_b   1.000
_cell.length_c   1.000
_cell.angle_alpha   90.00
_cell.angle_beta   90.00
_cell.angle_gamma   90.00
#
_symmetry.space_group_name_H-M   'P 1'
#
loop_
_entity.id
_entity.type
_entity.pdbx_description
1 polymer ?
#
loop_
_entity_poly.entity_id
_entity_poly.type
_entity_poly.pdbx_seq_one_letter_code
_entity_poly.pdbx_strand_id
1 'polypeptide(L)'
;MARSLGKLHSLYPVSSLVGPTRTMGTSMQLPTEAQVIVCGAGIVGNSVAYHLVQNGLTDVLIIDKEKIGSGTSHFSSGTLGLFKPTHTREIIMNSIKLYRQLQDQGYDIGLHECGSVNLAQTHERMIALRRRMAYSIPSGLHCEVVSRADLLKLHPLLNSDDLEGGIWVPEDAVAQPQAICHALSALAQAGGAKYVENCELENILVNNRKVYGIKTSLGTVKCEYFVNCAGMWARDLGFKSNPRVAIPAYPAEHFYAITEPFGVKPNLPCVRDFDASTYTREFNGGLLVGGFELEAKPAFTDGSGIPKNWKERDTADWPHFKPLWEKAVHRIPELSKTGTPHLLSSPDNFTPDGRWVIGEAPEIRNYLVAVGMNGNPLEGGGGIGRAVAEWIIEGEPTQDLLLFSVQRFLDLHNNRQYLQQRTKEVVGRHYAIMHPMQNEYKFARKLRCSPLYSVLESYGAVFGTRMAFERPLYFDTSQKHWDQPAQMPPGTFYKPKFFKYMQEEYLACQEGVGIIDMSSFSKILIKSNGPNVLEYLQRLCSNDINIPVGGIVHTGMQNERGGYENDCILVRQDKHCFFMVSPTSQQTRVFQWMRSHLDPDGSVTLKDLTSMYTVINVVGHKARQLLSELSNSPVNLHSFTYKKLNVGYASNVLVMAFTHTGEPGYCLYIPSEYALHVYGRLMEVGRDYGARNVGMLTQRFMRIEKFIPFWAEDLNSETTPFETGSGYLVKLDKQEYFIGRYALKRQRKVGVTKRLVMFSLEEVDPDKDVWAWGGEPIYRNGEYVGTLTSAGYGFTVNKLIGLGFVRKPGFIAKNKSSANTETEFVITPDWITDPAARYEIDIAGHRTVAKPHIYVPNFTMAIEDEKQGRSYRPTVLKSSA
;
A
#
# COMPACT_ATOMS: atom_id res chain seq x y z
N MET A 1 -29.56 -41.52 11.72
CA MET A 1 -29.00 -40.37 10.98
C MET A 1 -30.01 -39.24 10.71
N ALA A 2 -30.94 -38.93 11.63
CA ALA A 2 -31.86 -37.77 11.49
C ALA A 2 -32.23 -37.10 12.83
N ARG A 3 -31.46 -37.34 13.91
CA ARG A 3 -31.76 -36.82 15.26
C ARG A 3 -30.67 -35.96 15.90
N SER A 4 -29.55 -35.66 15.21
CA SER A 4 -28.49 -34.78 15.75
C SER A 4 -28.48 -33.35 15.17
N LEU A 5 -29.27 -33.05 14.13
CA LEU A 5 -29.31 -31.73 13.49
C LEU A 5 -29.98 -30.62 14.34
N GLY A 6 -30.70 -30.98 15.41
CA GLY A 6 -31.43 -30.02 16.25
C GLY A 6 -30.61 -29.30 17.33
N LYS A 7 -29.32 -29.62 17.53
CA LYS A 7 -28.52 -29.05 18.64
C LYS A 7 -27.48 -27.98 18.23
N LEU A 8 -27.19 -27.81 16.94
CA LEU A 8 -26.18 -26.84 16.47
C LEU A 8 -26.66 -25.38 16.41
N HIS A 9 -27.97 -25.13 16.46
CA HIS A 9 -28.52 -23.76 16.54
C HIS A 9 -28.26 -23.05 17.89
N SER A 10 -27.63 -23.71 18.87
CA SER A 10 -27.46 -23.21 20.25
C SER A 10 -26.03 -22.83 20.66
N LEU A 11 -25.06 -22.80 19.73
CA LEU A 11 -23.67 -22.41 20.05
C LEU A 11 -23.47 -20.92 20.40
N TYR A 12 -24.55 -20.13 20.39
CA TYR A 12 -24.65 -18.83 21.05
C TYR A 12 -25.90 -18.86 21.95
N PRO A 13 -25.77 -18.96 23.29
CA PRO A 13 -26.90 -18.72 24.16
C PRO A 13 -27.21 -17.22 24.12
N VAL A 14 -28.08 -16.80 23.20
CA VAL A 14 -28.76 -15.50 23.28
C VAL A 14 -29.86 -15.66 24.33
N SER A 15 -29.48 -15.73 25.60
CA SER A 15 -30.43 -15.69 26.69
C SER A 15 -29.83 -14.97 27.89
N SER A 16 -30.45 -13.82 28.21
CA SER A 16 -30.35 -13.01 29.45
C SER A 16 -29.46 -11.76 29.51
N LEU A 17 -29.16 -11.07 28.40
CA LEU A 17 -28.40 -9.79 28.46
C LEU A 17 -29.11 -8.55 27.90
N VAL A 18 -30.44 -8.54 27.86
CA VAL A 18 -31.20 -7.36 27.43
C VAL A 18 -32.33 -7.11 28.43
N GLY A 19 -32.23 -6.03 29.22
CA GLY A 19 -33.39 -5.45 29.90
C GLY A 19 -34.48 -5.12 28.87
N PRO A 20 -35.78 -5.14 29.23
CA PRO A 20 -36.88 -5.29 28.28
C PRO A 20 -36.78 -4.29 27.12
N THR A 21 -36.46 -4.81 25.94
CA THR A 21 -36.60 -4.09 24.68
C THR A 21 -38.08 -3.84 24.45
N ARG A 22 -38.49 -2.58 24.49
CA ARG A 22 -39.77 -2.14 23.94
C ARG A 22 -39.77 -2.49 22.45
N THR A 23 -40.41 -3.60 22.09
CA THR A 23 -40.79 -3.93 20.72
C THR A 23 -41.86 -2.94 20.28
N MET A 24 -41.45 -1.75 19.82
CA MET A 24 -42.33 -0.92 19.00
C MET A 24 -42.39 -1.53 17.61
N GLY A 25 -43.41 -2.37 17.39
CA GLY A 25 -43.86 -2.74 16.07
C GLY A 25 -44.37 -1.49 15.34
N THR A 26 -43.48 -0.85 14.58
CA THR A 26 -43.85 0.06 13.49
C THR A 26 -43.05 -0.42 12.29
N SER A 27 -43.74 -0.72 11.17
CA SER A 27 -43.05 -0.93 9.90
C SER A 27 -42.26 0.35 9.62
N MET A 28 -40.92 0.32 9.74
CA MET A 28 -40.12 1.49 9.40
C MET A 28 -40.30 1.74 7.90
N GLN A 29 -41.10 2.75 7.59
CA GLN A 29 -41.31 3.21 6.23
C GLN A 29 -39.98 3.77 5.72
N LEU A 30 -39.57 3.34 4.52
CA LEU A 30 -38.37 3.85 3.87
C LEU A 30 -38.48 5.39 3.76
N PRO A 31 -37.52 6.18 4.28
CA PRO A 31 -37.57 7.63 4.16
C PRO A 31 -37.39 8.05 2.70
N THR A 32 -37.90 9.23 2.33
CA THR A 32 -37.76 9.76 0.96
C THR A 32 -36.37 10.35 0.69
N GLU A 33 -35.66 10.76 1.74
CA GLU A 33 -34.31 11.32 1.69
C GLU A 33 -33.54 11.03 2.97
N ALA A 34 -32.21 10.98 2.83
CA ALA A 34 -31.23 10.96 3.92
C ALA A 34 -29.91 11.54 3.40
N GLN A 35 -29.19 12.33 4.19
CA GLN A 35 -27.92 12.93 3.78
C GLN A 35 -26.88 11.86 3.44
N VAL A 36 -26.71 10.86 4.31
CA VAL A 36 -25.77 9.75 4.12
C VAL A 36 -26.51 8.41 4.12
N ILE A 37 -26.26 7.60 3.08
CA ILE A 37 -26.72 6.22 3.03
C ILE A 37 -25.53 5.28 3.17
N VAL A 38 -25.61 4.35 4.14
CA VAL A 38 -24.66 3.26 4.33
C VAL A 38 -25.31 1.95 3.89
N CYS A 39 -24.70 1.27 2.92
CA CYS A 39 -25.18 -0.02 2.41
C CYS A 39 -24.39 -1.17 3.03
N GLY A 40 -25.06 -1.98 3.84
CA GLY A 40 -24.50 -3.10 4.60
C GLY A 40 -24.38 -2.78 6.09
N ALA A 41 -25.12 -3.53 6.92
CA ALA A 41 -25.17 -3.41 8.38
C ALA A 41 -24.25 -4.44 9.08
N GLY A 42 -23.09 -4.73 8.48
CA GLY A 42 -21.99 -5.43 9.16
C GLY A 42 -21.22 -4.52 10.12
N ILE A 43 -20.12 -5.02 10.72
CA ILE A 43 -19.32 -4.25 11.71
C ILE A 43 -18.90 -2.89 11.16
N VAL A 44 -18.38 -2.87 9.92
CA VAL A 44 -17.88 -1.64 9.28
C VAL A 44 -19.01 -0.63 9.05
N GLY A 45 -20.16 -1.07 8.53
CA GLY A 45 -21.28 -0.17 8.27
C GLY A 45 -21.90 0.40 9.54
N ASN A 46 -22.06 -0.42 10.58
CA ASN A 46 -22.51 0.06 11.89
C ASN A 46 -21.50 1.02 12.53
N SER A 47 -20.20 0.77 12.35
CA SER A 47 -19.14 1.66 12.81
C SER A 47 -19.16 3.02 12.10
N VAL A 48 -19.35 3.05 10.77
CA VAL A 48 -19.54 4.31 10.01
C VAL A 48 -20.73 5.09 10.56
N ALA A 49 -21.89 4.44 10.69
CA ALA A 49 -23.10 5.09 11.20
C ALA A 49 -22.92 5.63 12.63
N TYR A 50 -22.34 4.82 13.52
CA TYR A 50 -22.00 5.22 14.88
C TYR A 50 -21.12 6.48 14.88
N HIS A 51 -20.02 6.48 14.14
CA HIS A 51 -19.12 7.63 14.12
C HIS A 51 -19.73 8.88 13.48
N LEU A 52 -20.59 8.74 12.47
CA LEU A 52 -21.32 9.88 11.90
C LEU A 52 -22.23 10.54 12.95
N VAL A 53 -23.06 9.75 13.65
CA VAL A 53 -23.98 10.32 14.65
C VAL A 53 -23.25 10.87 15.88
N GLN A 54 -22.16 10.24 16.31
CA GLN A 54 -21.36 10.73 17.43
C GLN A 54 -20.68 12.08 17.13
N ASN A 55 -20.46 12.39 15.85
CA ASN A 55 -19.94 13.68 15.40
C ASN A 55 -21.05 14.65 14.95
N GLY A 56 -22.31 14.37 15.30
CA GLY A 56 -23.45 15.26 15.08
C GLY A 56 -24.13 15.15 13.71
N LEU A 57 -23.66 14.28 12.81
CA LEU A 57 -24.35 13.99 11.55
C LEU A 57 -25.37 12.87 11.77
N THR A 58 -26.62 13.24 12.04
CA THR A 58 -27.69 12.30 12.43
C THR A 58 -28.57 11.84 11.28
N ASP A 59 -28.58 12.54 10.14
CA ASP A 59 -29.37 12.17 8.95
C ASP A 59 -28.71 11.03 8.16
N VAL A 60 -28.66 9.86 8.80
CA VAL A 60 -27.99 8.65 8.31
C VAL A 60 -29.01 7.53 8.16
N LEU A 61 -29.03 6.91 6.99
CA LEU A 61 -29.84 5.71 6.70
C LEU A 61 -28.92 4.51 6.44
N ILE A 62 -29.10 3.45 7.21
CA ILE A 62 -28.47 2.16 6.97
C ILE A 62 -29.49 1.25 6.30
N ILE A 63 -29.10 0.64 5.18
CA ILE A 63 -29.88 -0.42 4.54
C ILE A 63 -29.09 -1.73 4.55
N ASP A 64 -29.78 -2.84 4.76
CA ASP A 64 -29.22 -4.17 4.59
C ASP A 64 -30.22 -5.07 3.87
N LYS A 65 -29.72 -5.93 2.97
CA LYS A 65 -30.56 -6.91 2.26
C LYS A 65 -31.15 -7.97 3.19
N GLU A 66 -30.55 -8.16 4.37
CA GLU A 66 -31.02 -9.06 5.42
C GLU A 66 -31.06 -8.32 6.76
N LYS A 67 -30.40 -8.83 7.80
CA LYS A 67 -30.45 -8.34 9.18
C LYS A 67 -29.12 -7.76 9.62
N ILE A 68 -29.16 -6.92 10.65
CA ILE A 68 -27.96 -6.36 11.27
C ILE A 68 -26.98 -7.49 11.64
N GLY A 69 -25.75 -7.36 11.13
CA GLY A 69 -24.67 -8.30 11.39
C GLY A 69 -24.76 -9.66 10.70
N SER A 70 -25.73 -9.92 9.81
CA SER A 70 -25.95 -11.26 9.24
C SER A 70 -24.99 -11.67 8.11
N GLY A 71 -24.15 -10.76 7.63
CA GLY A 71 -23.11 -11.05 6.63
C GLY A 71 -21.87 -11.76 7.21
N THR A 72 -20.71 -11.58 6.56
CA THR A 72 -19.45 -12.24 6.95
C THR A 72 -18.99 -11.89 8.38
N SER A 73 -19.44 -10.75 8.92
CA SER A 73 -19.18 -10.31 10.29
C SER A 73 -19.58 -11.34 11.35
N HIS A 74 -20.64 -12.11 11.13
CA HIS A 74 -21.09 -13.14 12.07
C HIS A 74 -20.11 -14.32 12.21
N PHE A 75 -19.21 -14.52 11.25
CA PHE A 75 -18.31 -15.68 11.16
C PHE A 75 -16.84 -15.36 11.43
N SER A 76 -16.54 -14.13 11.85
CA SER A 76 -15.17 -13.73 12.20
C SER A 76 -14.64 -14.54 13.39
N SER A 77 -13.34 -14.84 13.39
CA SER A 77 -12.67 -15.55 14.48
C SER A 77 -12.71 -14.81 15.82
N GLY A 78 -12.99 -13.51 15.82
CA GLY A 78 -13.05 -12.69 17.02
C GLY A 78 -11.69 -12.20 17.52
N THR A 79 -10.60 -12.42 16.76
CA THR A 79 -9.24 -12.03 17.19
C THR A 79 -8.91 -10.57 16.88
N LEU A 80 -8.22 -9.90 17.79
CA LEU A 80 -7.73 -8.52 17.69
C LEU A 80 -6.21 -8.54 17.87
N GLY A 81 -5.46 -8.41 16.77
CA GLY A 81 -4.00 -8.43 16.79
C GLY A 81 -3.38 -7.06 16.51
N LEU A 82 -2.60 -6.54 17.44
CA LEU A 82 -1.85 -5.29 17.29
C LEU A 82 -0.49 -5.47 16.61
N PHE A 83 0.04 -6.70 16.56
CA PHE A 83 1.34 -7.01 15.96
C PHE A 83 1.31 -6.99 14.42
N LYS A 84 1.05 -5.80 13.86
CA LYS A 84 0.82 -5.51 12.44
C LYS A 84 1.74 -4.38 11.96
N PRO A 85 1.87 -4.17 10.64
CA PRO A 85 2.54 -2.99 10.09
C PRO A 85 1.92 -1.68 10.64
N THR A 86 2.74 -0.64 10.82
CA THR A 86 2.37 0.61 11.51
C THR A 86 1.05 1.23 11.02
N HIS A 87 0.89 1.48 9.72
CA HIS A 87 -0.33 2.09 9.17
C HIS A 87 -1.60 1.26 9.44
N THR A 88 -1.49 -0.07 9.42
CA THR A 88 -2.61 -0.95 9.75
C THR A 88 -2.88 -0.93 11.25
N ARG A 89 -1.82 -1.00 12.07
CA ARG A 89 -1.93 -0.97 13.54
C ARG A 89 -2.61 0.31 14.04
N GLU A 90 -2.31 1.47 13.47
CA GLU A 90 -2.95 2.74 13.85
C GLU A 90 -4.48 2.69 13.73
N ILE A 91 -5.00 2.10 12.65
CA ILE A 91 -6.44 1.90 12.48
C ILE A 91 -6.97 0.86 13.50
N ILE A 92 -6.25 -0.23 13.72
CA ILE A 92 -6.66 -1.27 14.69
C ILE A 92 -6.70 -0.73 16.13
N MET A 93 -5.73 0.10 16.51
CA MET A 93 -5.71 0.75 17.83
C MET A 93 -6.96 1.59 18.06
N ASN A 94 -7.47 2.26 17.01
CA ASN A 94 -8.74 2.98 17.10
C ASN A 94 -9.93 2.02 17.29
N SER A 95 -9.93 0.84 16.66
CA SER A 95 -10.95 -0.20 16.91
C SER A 95 -10.93 -0.68 18.36
N ILE A 96 -9.76 -1.06 18.88
CA ILE A 96 -9.62 -1.56 20.25
C ILE A 96 -10.03 -0.49 21.26
N LYS A 97 -9.62 0.76 21.04
CA LYS A 97 -10.05 1.88 21.89
C LYS A 97 -11.57 2.01 21.93
N LEU A 98 -12.23 1.95 20.77
CA LEU A 98 -13.69 1.97 20.70
C LEU A 98 -14.30 0.79 21.46
N TYR A 99 -13.78 -0.41 21.28
CA TYR A 99 -14.34 -1.61 21.92
C TYR A 99 -14.18 -1.58 23.44
N ARG A 100 -13.04 -1.12 23.97
CA ARG A 100 -12.86 -0.84 25.39
C ARG A 100 -13.92 0.16 25.90
N GLN A 101 -14.12 1.26 25.19
CA GLN A 101 -15.15 2.25 25.54
C GLN A 101 -16.57 1.67 25.57
N LEU A 102 -16.92 0.79 24.62
CA LEU A 102 -18.22 0.12 24.62
C LEU A 102 -18.37 -0.81 25.84
N GLN A 103 -17.33 -1.59 26.15
CA GLN A 103 -17.31 -2.47 27.32
C GLN A 103 -17.45 -1.66 28.62
N ASP A 104 -16.74 -0.53 28.74
CA ASP A 104 -16.80 0.39 29.88
C ASP A 104 -18.16 1.06 30.05
N GLN A 105 -18.90 1.27 28.95
CA GLN A 105 -20.28 1.76 28.96
C GLN A 105 -21.30 0.70 29.39
N GLY A 106 -20.87 -0.54 29.62
CA GLY A 106 -21.71 -1.64 30.09
C GLY A 106 -22.26 -2.54 28.98
N TYR A 107 -21.81 -2.39 27.72
CA TYR A 107 -22.14 -3.35 26.66
C TYR A 107 -21.28 -4.60 26.81
N ASP A 108 -21.88 -5.76 27.04
CA ASP A 108 -21.15 -7.03 27.01
C ASP A 108 -20.80 -7.42 25.56
N ILE A 109 -19.58 -7.09 25.16
CA ILE A 109 -19.04 -7.41 23.84
C ILE A 109 -18.03 -8.58 23.89
N GLY A 110 -17.90 -9.23 25.05
CA GLY A 110 -16.95 -10.32 25.29
C GLY A 110 -15.50 -9.94 25.01
N LEU A 111 -15.11 -8.69 25.30
CA LEU A 111 -13.74 -8.23 25.11
C LEU A 111 -12.82 -8.80 26.20
N HIS A 112 -11.83 -9.59 25.80
CA HIS A 112 -10.83 -10.16 26.70
C HIS A 112 -9.42 -9.94 26.16
N GLU A 113 -8.58 -9.25 26.95
CA GLU A 113 -7.17 -9.04 26.66
C GLU A 113 -6.36 -10.26 27.12
N CYS A 114 -6.42 -11.32 26.32
CA CYS A 114 -5.72 -12.58 26.59
C CYS A 114 -4.26 -12.56 26.10
N GLY A 115 -3.86 -11.54 25.33
CA GLY A 115 -2.59 -11.46 24.63
C GLY A 115 -2.42 -12.50 23.51
N SER A 116 -1.26 -12.48 22.86
CA SER A 116 -0.90 -13.45 21.82
C SER A 116 0.59 -13.82 21.80
N VAL A 117 0.87 -15.08 21.46
CA VAL A 117 2.21 -15.58 21.15
C VAL A 117 2.37 -15.75 19.64
N ASN A 118 3.36 -15.05 19.10
CA ASN A 118 3.70 -15.01 17.67
C ASN A 118 4.92 -15.88 17.44
N LEU A 119 4.74 -17.07 16.87
CA LEU A 119 5.77 -18.11 16.86
C LEU A 119 6.74 -17.98 15.68
N ALA A 120 8.00 -18.37 15.91
CA ALA A 120 9.01 -18.55 14.88
C ALA A 120 9.54 -19.99 14.91
N GLN A 121 9.32 -20.75 13.83
CA GLN A 121 9.91 -22.07 13.65
C GLN A 121 11.31 -21.99 13.03
N THR A 122 11.64 -20.86 12.40
CA THR A 122 12.91 -20.67 11.69
C THR A 122 13.61 -19.39 12.11
N HIS A 123 14.94 -19.35 11.90
CA HIS A 123 15.74 -18.15 12.13
C HIS A 123 15.27 -16.95 11.29
N GLU A 124 14.98 -17.17 9.99
CA GLU A 124 14.44 -16.13 9.10
C GLU A 124 13.10 -15.57 9.61
N ARG A 125 12.21 -16.43 10.14
CA ARG A 125 10.97 -15.97 10.78
C ARG A 125 11.27 -15.11 12.00
N MET A 126 12.24 -15.50 12.83
CA MET A 126 12.61 -14.71 14.01
C MET A 126 13.16 -13.33 13.62
N ILE A 127 13.95 -13.23 12.55
CA ILE A 127 14.38 -11.93 11.99
C ILE A 127 13.15 -11.12 11.58
N ALA A 128 12.20 -11.70 10.83
CA ALA A 128 10.99 -11.01 10.42
C ALA A 128 10.15 -10.48 11.60
N LEU A 129 10.01 -11.28 12.66
CA LEU A 129 9.31 -10.88 13.88
C LEU A 129 10.06 -9.78 14.65
N ARG A 130 11.38 -9.87 14.80
CA ARG A 130 12.19 -8.82 15.44
C ARG A 130 12.17 -7.51 14.68
N ARG A 131 12.17 -7.55 13.34
CA ARG A 131 11.96 -6.35 12.52
C ARG A 131 10.61 -5.71 12.80
N ARG A 132 9.55 -6.52 12.93
CA ARG A 132 8.23 -6.02 13.32
C ARG A 132 8.21 -5.43 14.72
N MET A 133 8.85 -6.09 15.68
CA MET A 133 9.02 -5.61 17.04
C MET A 133 9.72 -4.25 17.06
N ALA A 134 10.83 -4.10 16.33
CA ALA A 134 11.63 -2.88 16.27
C ALA A 134 10.78 -1.64 15.91
N TYR A 135 9.93 -1.70 14.88
CA TYR A 135 9.05 -0.57 14.52
C TYR A 135 7.73 -0.52 15.31
N SER A 136 7.41 -1.52 16.12
CA SER A 136 6.19 -1.54 16.93
C SER A 136 6.38 -0.87 18.29
N ILE A 137 7.52 -1.13 18.95
CA ILE A 137 7.83 -0.57 20.28
C ILE A 137 7.77 0.97 20.29
N PRO A 138 8.40 1.71 19.35
CA PRO A 138 8.39 3.17 19.39
C PRO A 138 7.00 3.80 19.18
N SER A 139 6.07 3.05 18.61
CA SER A 139 4.68 3.50 18.45
C SER A 139 3.79 3.19 19.66
N GLY A 140 4.35 2.61 20.72
CA GLY A 140 3.67 2.33 21.98
C GLY A 140 3.10 0.92 22.12
N LEU A 141 3.46 -0.05 21.26
CA LEU A 141 3.07 -1.45 21.45
C LEU A 141 4.08 -2.17 22.34
N HIS A 142 3.61 -2.74 23.46
CA HIS A 142 4.44 -3.64 24.25
C HIS A 142 4.57 -4.98 23.53
N CYS A 143 5.81 -5.39 23.27
CA CYS A 143 6.08 -6.72 22.77
C CYS A 143 7.46 -7.20 23.22
N GLU A 144 7.57 -8.50 23.49
CA GLU A 144 8.75 -9.09 24.11
C GLU A 144 9.20 -10.34 23.35
N VAL A 145 10.52 -10.48 23.16
CA VAL A 145 11.09 -11.76 22.72
C VAL A 145 10.97 -12.76 23.85
N VAL A 146 10.37 -13.92 23.56
CA VAL A 146 10.18 -15.00 24.54
C VAL A 146 10.90 -16.27 24.11
N SER A 147 11.52 -16.93 25.10
CA SER A 147 12.17 -18.23 24.92
C SER A 147 11.15 -19.35 24.79
N ARG A 148 11.58 -20.55 24.37
CA ARG A 148 10.73 -21.75 24.35
C ARG A 148 10.11 -22.04 25.72
N ALA A 149 10.90 -21.92 26.78
CA ALA A 149 10.44 -22.17 28.15
C ALA A 149 9.38 -21.14 28.59
N ASP A 150 9.53 -19.88 28.19
CA ASP A 150 8.55 -18.83 28.52
C ASP A 150 7.27 -18.96 27.70
N LEU A 151 7.36 -19.43 26.44
CA LEU A 151 6.18 -19.77 25.63
C LEU A 151 5.30 -20.83 26.31
N LEU A 152 5.90 -21.87 26.90
CA LEU A 152 5.16 -22.91 27.65
C LEU A 152 4.51 -22.36 28.93
N LYS A 153 5.12 -21.37 29.58
CA LYS A 153 4.50 -20.70 30.74
C LYS A 153 3.28 -19.87 30.31
N LEU A 154 3.38 -19.18 29.17
CA LEU A 154 2.30 -18.36 28.62
C LEU A 154 1.15 -19.22 28.06
N HIS A 155 1.48 -20.28 27.33
CA HIS A 155 0.51 -21.17 26.69
C HIS A 155 0.90 -22.65 26.89
N PRO A 156 0.43 -23.28 28.00
CA PRO A 156 0.86 -24.62 28.39
C PRO A 156 0.52 -25.76 27.42
N LEU A 157 -0.39 -25.53 26.47
CA LEU A 157 -0.76 -26.55 25.47
C LEU A 157 0.18 -26.56 24.25
N LEU A 158 1.18 -25.67 24.20
CA LEU A 158 2.12 -25.63 23.07
C LEU A 158 3.08 -26.81 23.12
N ASN A 159 3.27 -27.45 21.99
CA ASN A 159 4.56 -28.07 21.68
C ASN A 159 5.53 -26.94 21.29
N SER A 160 6.71 -26.86 21.90
CA SER A 160 7.68 -25.77 21.67
C SER A 160 9.07 -26.25 21.25
N ASP A 161 9.27 -27.56 21.13
CA ASP A 161 10.59 -28.19 20.99
C ASP A 161 11.31 -27.78 19.70
N ASP A 162 10.53 -27.52 18.64
CA ASP A 162 10.99 -27.16 17.30
C ASP A 162 11.02 -25.64 17.03
N LEU A 163 10.67 -24.80 18.01
CA LEU A 163 10.61 -23.35 17.83
C LEU A 163 11.97 -22.68 18.02
N GLU A 164 12.33 -21.72 17.19
CA GLU A 164 13.43 -20.79 17.51
C GLU A 164 13.07 -19.96 18.76
N GLY A 165 11.80 -19.53 18.84
CA GLY A 165 11.23 -18.71 19.91
C GLY A 165 9.94 -18.05 19.45
N GLY A 166 9.60 -16.90 20.04
CA GLY A 166 8.46 -16.12 19.60
C GLY A 166 8.45 -14.69 20.13
N ILE A 167 7.41 -13.94 19.76
CA ILE A 167 7.11 -12.62 20.31
C ILE A 167 5.80 -12.68 21.10
N TRP A 168 5.86 -12.27 22.36
CA TRP A 168 4.70 -12.07 23.22
C TRP A 168 4.13 -10.66 23.04
N VAL A 169 2.81 -10.55 22.92
CA VAL A 169 2.09 -9.28 22.78
C VAL A 169 0.90 -9.29 23.75
N PRO A 170 1.02 -8.66 24.93
CA PRO A 170 0.01 -8.75 25.97
C PRO A 170 -1.28 -8.00 25.64
N GLU A 171 -1.25 -6.92 24.85
CA GLU A 171 -2.45 -6.14 24.55
C GLU A 171 -3.33 -6.71 23.43
N ASP A 172 -2.92 -7.84 22.82
CA ASP A 172 -3.76 -8.57 21.89
C ASP A 172 -5.01 -9.10 22.62
N ALA A 173 -6.14 -9.14 21.91
CA ALA A 173 -7.42 -9.41 22.53
C ALA A 173 -8.32 -10.30 21.66
N VAL A 174 -9.42 -10.73 22.25
CA VAL A 174 -10.55 -11.33 21.54
C VAL A 174 -11.83 -10.59 21.89
N ALA A 175 -12.78 -10.54 20.96
CA ALA A 175 -14.10 -9.99 21.19
C ALA A 175 -15.17 -10.71 20.37
N GLN A 176 -16.44 -10.51 20.71
CA GLN A 176 -17.57 -11.10 20.00
C GLN A 176 -18.07 -10.17 18.88
N PRO A 177 -17.85 -10.52 17.60
CA PRO A 177 -18.18 -9.63 16.48
C PRO A 177 -19.66 -9.23 16.42
N GLN A 178 -20.56 -10.17 16.72
CA GLN A 178 -22.01 -9.91 16.66
C GLN A 178 -22.48 -8.98 17.79
N ALA A 179 -21.91 -9.12 18.99
CA ALA A 179 -22.24 -8.23 20.10
C ALA A 179 -21.84 -6.78 19.81
N ILE A 180 -20.68 -6.58 19.18
CA ILE A 180 -20.22 -5.26 18.73
C ILE A 180 -21.14 -4.68 17.66
N CYS A 181 -21.57 -5.48 16.67
CA CYS A 181 -22.56 -5.02 15.68
C CYS A 181 -23.81 -4.47 16.35
N HIS A 182 -24.37 -5.20 17.33
CA HIS A 182 -25.57 -4.79 18.04
C HIS A 182 -25.35 -3.54 18.92
N ALA A 183 -24.21 -3.46 19.62
CA ALA A 183 -23.88 -2.29 20.43
C ALA A 183 -23.75 -1.03 19.57
N LEU A 184 -22.99 -1.11 18.47
CA LEU A 184 -22.82 -0.01 17.52
C LEU A 184 -24.13 0.40 16.86
N SER A 185 -24.96 -0.55 16.43
CA SER A 185 -26.25 -0.23 15.81
C SER A 185 -27.20 0.43 16.82
N ALA A 186 -27.26 -0.06 18.06
CA ALA A 186 -28.10 0.52 19.10
C ALA A 186 -27.68 1.97 19.41
N LEU A 187 -26.37 2.24 19.52
CA LEU A 187 -25.84 3.58 19.73
C LEU A 187 -26.07 4.49 18.51
N ALA A 188 -25.92 3.96 17.30
CA ALA A 188 -26.21 4.70 16.07
C ALA A 188 -27.69 5.12 16.01
N GLN A 189 -28.60 4.19 16.32
CA GLN A 189 -30.04 4.45 16.38
C GLN A 189 -30.40 5.45 17.48
N ALA A 190 -29.80 5.34 18.66
CA ALA A 190 -29.98 6.30 19.74
C ALA A 190 -29.49 7.70 19.35
N GLY A 191 -28.45 7.79 18.53
CA GLY A 191 -27.95 9.03 17.93
C GLY A 191 -28.76 9.54 16.73
N GLY A 192 -29.83 8.86 16.31
CA GLY A 192 -30.75 9.31 15.27
C GLY A 192 -30.65 8.59 13.92
N ALA A 193 -29.71 7.66 13.75
CA ALA A 193 -29.60 6.88 12.52
C ALA A 193 -30.82 5.96 12.32
N LYS A 194 -31.29 5.84 11.08
CA LYS A 194 -32.42 4.97 10.69
C LYS A 194 -31.89 3.68 10.09
N TYR A 195 -32.54 2.56 10.39
CA TYR A 195 -32.16 1.23 9.90
C TYR A 195 -33.33 0.60 9.13
N VAL A 196 -33.05 0.07 7.95
CA VAL A 196 -34.03 -0.67 7.14
C VAL A 196 -33.42 -2.00 6.71
N GLU A 197 -33.79 -3.05 7.43
CA GLU A 197 -33.48 -4.46 7.15
C GLU A 197 -34.36 -5.01 6.01
N ASN A 198 -33.94 -6.11 5.38
CA ASN A 198 -34.63 -6.73 4.23
C ASN A 198 -34.86 -5.77 3.05
N CYS A 199 -33.92 -4.86 2.84
CA CYS A 199 -33.93 -3.83 1.81
C CYS A 199 -32.75 -4.03 0.86
N GLU A 200 -33.00 -4.61 -0.32
CA GLU A 200 -31.95 -4.85 -1.31
C GLU A 200 -31.70 -3.58 -2.13
N LEU A 201 -30.43 -3.18 -2.25
CA LEU A 201 -30.02 -2.14 -3.19
C LEU A 201 -30.15 -2.64 -4.62
N GLU A 202 -30.93 -1.94 -5.44
CA GLU A 202 -31.11 -2.26 -6.86
C GLU A 202 -30.22 -1.42 -7.77
N ASN A 203 -30.08 -0.12 -7.48
CA ASN A 203 -29.32 0.82 -8.31
C ASN A 203 -28.83 2.02 -7.49
N ILE A 204 -27.63 2.52 -7.81
CA ILE A 204 -27.11 3.80 -7.33
C ILE A 204 -27.43 4.86 -8.39
N LEU A 205 -28.06 5.95 -7.96
CA LEU A 205 -28.49 7.04 -8.84
C LEU A 205 -27.41 8.11 -8.90
N VAL A 206 -26.98 8.42 -10.13
CA VAL A 206 -25.81 9.24 -10.41
C VAL A 206 -26.18 10.32 -11.42
N ASN A 207 -25.81 11.57 -11.13
CA ASN A 207 -25.97 12.71 -12.04
C ASN A 207 -24.68 13.52 -12.04
N ASN A 208 -24.17 13.89 -13.22
CA ASN A 208 -22.88 14.60 -13.35
C ASN A 208 -21.75 13.95 -12.54
N ARG A 209 -21.72 12.60 -12.55
CA ARG A 209 -20.76 11.78 -11.80
C ARG A 209 -20.73 12.09 -10.30
N LYS A 210 -21.85 12.50 -9.71
CA LYS A 210 -22.07 12.63 -8.28
C LYS A 210 -23.27 11.77 -7.89
N VAL A 211 -23.21 11.12 -6.73
CA VAL A 211 -24.38 10.45 -6.16
C VAL A 211 -25.49 11.47 -5.90
N TYR A 212 -26.73 11.09 -6.16
CA TYR A 212 -27.91 11.87 -5.73
C TYR A 212 -29.02 11.02 -5.09
N GLY A 213 -28.85 9.69 -5.03
CA GLY A 213 -29.85 8.79 -4.46
C GLY A 213 -29.56 7.32 -4.73
N ILE A 214 -30.43 6.46 -4.23
CA ILE A 214 -30.44 5.02 -4.50
C ILE A 214 -31.86 4.54 -4.80
N LYS A 215 -31.96 3.45 -5.56
CA LYS A 215 -33.17 2.65 -5.73
C LYS A 215 -33.00 1.33 -4.99
N THR A 216 -34.02 0.95 -4.23
CA THR A 216 -34.07 -0.28 -3.44
C THR A 216 -35.32 -1.07 -3.76
N SER A 217 -35.40 -2.30 -3.25
CA SER A 217 -36.61 -3.14 -3.30
C SER A 217 -37.83 -2.52 -2.60
N LEU A 218 -37.64 -1.50 -1.75
CA LEU A 218 -38.69 -0.84 -0.99
C LEU A 218 -39.00 0.60 -1.48
N GLY A 219 -38.29 1.07 -2.50
CA GLY A 219 -38.46 2.42 -3.05
C GLY A 219 -37.15 3.17 -3.27
N THR A 220 -37.27 4.45 -3.61
CA THR A 220 -36.15 5.34 -3.93
C THR A 220 -35.90 6.33 -2.80
N VAL A 221 -34.63 6.53 -2.45
CA VAL A 221 -34.19 7.49 -1.42
C VAL A 221 -33.18 8.45 -2.03
N LYS A 222 -33.38 9.76 -1.88
CA LYS A 222 -32.39 10.77 -2.25
C LYS A 222 -31.27 10.82 -1.21
N CYS A 223 -30.04 11.01 -1.65
CA CYS A 223 -28.91 11.22 -0.74
C CYS A 223 -27.79 12.05 -1.34
N GLU A 224 -26.95 12.61 -0.46
CA GLU A 224 -25.73 13.29 -0.87
C GLU A 224 -24.54 12.33 -0.93
N TYR A 225 -24.43 11.42 0.05
CA TYR A 225 -23.35 10.44 0.16
C TYR A 225 -23.88 9.00 0.17
N PHE A 226 -23.15 8.12 -0.51
CA PHE A 226 -23.36 6.68 -0.47
C PHE A 226 -22.08 5.97 -0.03
N VAL A 227 -22.17 5.12 0.98
CA VAL A 227 -21.05 4.33 1.51
C VAL A 227 -21.31 2.85 1.27
N ASN A 228 -20.49 2.22 0.42
CA ASN A 228 -20.54 0.79 0.16
C ASN A 228 -19.72 0.02 1.20
N CYS A 229 -20.43 -0.56 2.18
CA CYS A 229 -19.91 -1.43 3.24
C CYS A 229 -20.38 -2.89 3.04
N ALA A 230 -20.77 -3.28 1.83
CA ALA A 230 -21.52 -4.51 1.56
C ALA A 230 -20.64 -5.78 1.50
N GLY A 231 -19.52 -5.84 2.23
CA GLY A 231 -18.70 -7.05 2.36
C GLY A 231 -18.37 -7.69 1.00
N MET A 232 -18.59 -9.01 0.88
CA MET A 232 -18.36 -9.75 -0.37
C MET A 232 -19.25 -9.33 -1.56
N TRP A 233 -20.39 -8.68 -1.31
CA TRP A 233 -21.30 -8.19 -2.36
C TRP A 233 -20.86 -6.86 -2.96
N ALA A 234 -19.90 -6.17 -2.34
CA ALA A 234 -19.55 -4.79 -2.69
C ALA A 234 -19.17 -4.61 -4.16
N ARG A 235 -18.42 -5.56 -4.73
CA ARG A 235 -18.01 -5.53 -6.14
C ARG A 235 -19.21 -5.51 -7.08
N ASP A 236 -20.17 -6.39 -6.86
CA ASP A 236 -21.35 -6.51 -7.71
C ASP A 236 -22.27 -5.28 -7.54
N LEU A 237 -22.32 -4.70 -6.33
CA LEU A 237 -23.00 -3.41 -6.11
C LEU A 237 -22.31 -2.24 -6.83
N GLY A 238 -20.98 -2.26 -6.96
CA GLY A 238 -20.25 -1.27 -7.77
C GLY A 238 -20.68 -1.24 -9.25
N PHE A 239 -21.19 -2.36 -9.78
CA PHE A 239 -21.73 -2.41 -11.14
C PHE A 239 -23.17 -1.93 -11.28
N LYS A 240 -23.88 -1.71 -10.16
CA LYS A 240 -25.22 -1.13 -10.11
C LYS A 240 -25.19 0.40 -10.17
N SER A 241 -24.21 0.99 -10.85
CA SER A 241 -24.10 2.43 -11.08
C SER A 241 -23.65 2.71 -12.52
N ASN A 242 -23.94 3.91 -13.02
CA ASN A 242 -23.43 4.38 -14.30
C ASN A 242 -22.81 5.78 -14.16
N PRO A 243 -21.48 5.96 -14.33
CA PRO A 243 -20.49 4.93 -14.62
C PRO A 243 -20.36 3.88 -13.50
N ARG A 244 -19.84 2.71 -13.84
CA ARG A 244 -19.57 1.63 -12.87
C ARG A 244 -18.46 2.07 -11.90
N VAL A 245 -18.54 1.64 -10.65
CA VAL A 245 -17.47 1.81 -9.66
C VAL A 245 -16.65 0.53 -9.56
N ALA A 246 -15.36 0.62 -9.81
CA ALA A 246 -14.46 -0.53 -9.75
C ALA A 246 -14.02 -0.80 -8.30
N ILE A 247 -14.50 -1.90 -7.72
CA ILE A 247 -14.16 -2.32 -6.35
C ILE A 247 -13.44 -3.68 -6.44
N PRO A 248 -12.11 -3.70 -6.53
CA PRO A 248 -11.34 -4.91 -6.72
C PRO A 248 -11.25 -5.67 -5.40
N ALA A 249 -12.26 -6.48 -5.14
CA ALA A 249 -12.33 -7.39 -4.02
C ALA A 249 -13.15 -8.62 -4.42
N TYR A 250 -12.73 -9.80 -3.97
CA TYR A 250 -13.38 -11.05 -4.31
C TYR A 250 -13.33 -12.05 -3.15
N PRO A 251 -14.41 -12.81 -2.92
CA PRO A 251 -14.47 -13.72 -1.79
C PRO A 251 -13.53 -14.93 -1.96
N ALA A 252 -12.83 -15.27 -0.88
CA ALA A 252 -12.10 -16.52 -0.71
C ALA A 252 -12.79 -17.36 0.36
N GLU A 253 -12.88 -18.67 0.17
CA GLU A 253 -13.25 -19.59 1.24
C GLU A 253 -12.22 -19.51 2.37
N HIS A 254 -12.68 -19.34 3.60
CA HIS A 254 -11.83 -19.22 4.78
C HIS A 254 -12.26 -20.24 5.83
N PHE A 255 -11.33 -21.08 6.26
CA PHE A 255 -11.62 -22.27 7.06
C PHE A 255 -11.18 -22.12 8.51
N TYR A 256 -12.02 -22.62 9.42
CA TYR A 256 -11.66 -22.83 10.81
C TYR A 256 -12.39 -24.05 11.41
N ALA A 257 -11.69 -24.74 12.30
CA ALA A 257 -12.19 -25.88 13.04
C ALA A 257 -12.44 -25.48 14.50
N ILE A 258 -13.60 -25.88 15.03
CA ILE A 258 -13.98 -25.68 16.44
C ILE A 258 -13.97 -27.04 17.12
N THR A 259 -13.22 -27.17 18.22
CA THR A 259 -13.20 -28.41 19.01
C THR A 259 -14.38 -28.49 19.97
N GLU A 260 -14.68 -29.69 20.46
CA GLU A 260 -15.47 -29.82 21.68
C GLU A 260 -14.71 -29.20 22.88
N PRO A 261 -15.40 -28.78 23.96
CA PRO A 261 -14.74 -28.27 25.15
C PRO A 261 -13.91 -29.35 25.85
N PHE A 262 -12.68 -29.00 26.26
CA PHE A 262 -11.78 -29.91 26.98
C PHE A 262 -11.05 -29.23 28.15
N GLY A 263 -11.62 -28.13 28.67
CA GLY A 263 -11.13 -27.43 29.86
C GLY A 263 -10.12 -26.31 29.57
N VAL A 264 -10.17 -25.74 28.36
CA VAL A 264 -9.35 -24.57 28.00
C VAL A 264 -9.78 -23.36 28.82
N LYS A 265 -8.80 -22.63 29.38
CA LYS A 265 -9.05 -21.46 30.22
C LYS A 265 -9.39 -20.23 29.37
N PRO A 266 -10.37 -19.39 29.77
CA PRO A 266 -10.80 -18.22 29.00
C PRO A 266 -9.68 -17.21 28.67
N ASN A 267 -8.69 -17.07 29.54
CA ASN A 267 -7.58 -16.12 29.36
C ASN A 267 -6.34 -16.76 28.69
N LEU A 268 -6.48 -17.95 28.10
CA LEU A 268 -5.37 -18.58 27.38
C LEU A 268 -5.00 -17.70 26.17
N PRO A 269 -3.73 -17.29 26.02
CA PRO A 269 -3.36 -16.40 24.94
C PRO A 269 -3.61 -16.98 23.55
N CYS A 270 -3.83 -16.11 22.56
CA CYS A 270 -3.93 -16.55 21.17
C CYS A 270 -2.57 -17.05 20.67
N VAL A 271 -2.58 -18.09 19.84
CA VAL A 271 -1.37 -18.58 19.14
C VAL A 271 -1.44 -18.15 17.68
N ARG A 272 -0.36 -17.54 17.17
CA ARG A 272 -0.15 -17.29 15.74
C ARG A 272 1.09 -18.04 15.31
N ASP A 273 0.91 -19.15 14.61
CA ASP A 273 2.00 -19.91 14.01
C ASP A 273 2.11 -19.56 12.53
N PHE A 274 2.97 -18.58 12.23
CA PHE A 274 3.13 -18.04 10.87
C PHE A 274 3.72 -19.07 9.89
N ASP A 275 4.54 -19.99 10.37
CA ASP A 275 5.18 -21.01 9.54
C ASP A 275 4.26 -22.22 9.33
N ALA A 276 3.36 -22.49 10.28
CA ALA A 276 2.27 -23.44 10.10
C ALA A 276 1.09 -22.89 9.27
N SER A 277 1.02 -21.58 9.05
CA SER A 277 -0.14 -20.89 8.48
C SER A 277 -1.42 -21.02 9.32
N THR A 278 -1.32 -21.14 10.65
CA THR A 278 -2.46 -21.34 11.54
C THR A 278 -2.53 -20.31 12.66
N TYR A 279 -3.75 -20.03 13.11
CA TYR A 279 -4.01 -19.28 14.32
C TYR A 279 -4.98 -20.02 15.22
N THR A 280 -4.84 -19.82 16.53
CA THR A 280 -5.64 -20.52 17.52
C THR A 280 -6.03 -19.58 18.66
N ARG A 281 -7.24 -19.75 19.17
CA ARG A 281 -7.68 -19.11 20.41
C ARG A 281 -8.57 -20.04 21.21
N GLU A 282 -8.71 -19.75 22.51
CA GLU A 282 -9.79 -20.32 23.32
C GLU A 282 -11.14 -20.02 22.66
N PHE A 283 -12.06 -20.98 22.68
CA PHE A 283 -13.44 -20.80 22.24
C PHE A 283 -14.38 -21.74 23.01
N ASN A 284 -15.23 -21.19 23.89
CA ASN A 284 -16.24 -21.91 24.67
C ASN A 284 -15.68 -23.13 25.44
N GLY A 285 -14.53 -22.99 26.07
CA GLY A 285 -13.84 -24.06 26.81
C GLY A 285 -13.11 -25.09 25.94
N GLY A 286 -13.12 -24.89 24.62
CA GLY A 286 -12.31 -25.61 23.63
C GLY A 286 -11.39 -24.64 22.87
N LEU A 287 -11.04 -24.98 21.63
CA LEU A 287 -10.22 -24.14 20.74
C LEU A 287 -10.92 -23.90 19.40
N LEU A 288 -10.74 -22.69 18.88
CA LEU A 288 -10.94 -22.36 17.47
C LEU A 288 -9.59 -22.32 16.77
N VAL A 289 -9.41 -23.14 15.75
CA VAL A 289 -8.19 -23.24 14.94
C VAL A 289 -8.53 -22.85 13.51
N GLY A 290 -8.03 -21.71 13.05
CA GLY A 290 -8.19 -21.29 11.65
C GLY A 290 -6.86 -21.23 10.91
N GLY A 291 -6.92 -21.15 9.59
CA GLY A 291 -5.72 -21.10 8.76
C GLY A 291 -5.76 -20.04 7.68
N PHE A 292 -4.58 -19.74 7.14
CA PHE A 292 -4.41 -18.96 5.91
C PHE A 292 -3.63 -19.81 4.92
N GLU A 293 -4.36 -20.60 4.13
CA GLU A 293 -3.80 -21.56 3.18
C GLU A 293 -2.83 -20.89 2.21
N LEU A 294 -1.67 -21.53 1.97
CA LEU A 294 -0.69 -21.04 1.00
C LEU A 294 -1.28 -20.89 -0.41
N GLU A 295 -2.15 -21.83 -0.79
CA GLU A 295 -2.98 -21.76 -1.98
C GLU A 295 -4.45 -21.86 -1.57
N ALA A 296 -5.10 -20.71 -1.45
CA ALA A 296 -6.49 -20.62 -1.02
C ALA A 296 -7.48 -20.81 -2.16
N LYS A 297 -8.73 -21.11 -1.79
CA LYS A 297 -9.83 -21.29 -2.74
C LYS A 297 -10.62 -20.00 -2.93
N PRO A 298 -10.62 -19.40 -4.13
CA PRO A 298 -11.62 -18.37 -4.45
C PRO A 298 -13.02 -18.98 -4.37
N ALA A 299 -13.96 -18.27 -3.75
CA ALA A 299 -15.34 -18.72 -3.63
C ALA A 299 -16.15 -18.43 -4.91
N PHE A 300 -17.27 -19.14 -5.10
CA PHE A 300 -18.25 -18.87 -6.16
C PHE A 300 -17.66 -18.81 -7.59
N THR A 301 -16.76 -19.76 -7.92
CA THR A 301 -16.05 -19.78 -9.21
C THR A 301 -16.81 -20.39 -10.38
N ASP A 302 -17.92 -21.08 -10.11
CA ASP A 302 -18.75 -21.78 -11.11
C ASP A 302 -19.52 -20.85 -12.08
N GLY A 303 -19.41 -19.53 -11.90
CA GLY A 303 -20.07 -18.53 -12.70
C GLY A 303 -21.40 -18.04 -12.13
N SER A 304 -22.03 -18.79 -11.21
CA SER A 304 -23.35 -18.48 -10.63
C SER A 304 -23.37 -17.20 -9.77
N GLY A 305 -22.19 -16.78 -9.29
CA GLY A 305 -22.05 -15.60 -8.45
C GLY A 305 -22.40 -15.90 -6.99
N ILE A 306 -22.57 -14.86 -6.18
CA ILE A 306 -22.92 -15.06 -4.77
C ILE A 306 -24.40 -15.45 -4.68
N PRO A 307 -24.77 -16.56 -4.02
CA PRO A 307 -26.16 -16.97 -3.86
C PRO A 307 -27.00 -15.88 -3.18
N LYS A 308 -28.24 -15.68 -3.67
CA LYS A 308 -29.16 -14.65 -3.14
C LYS A 308 -29.42 -14.84 -1.63
N ASN A 309 -29.67 -16.09 -1.22
CA ASN A 309 -29.99 -16.51 0.15
C ASN A 309 -28.80 -17.21 0.81
N TRP A 310 -27.58 -16.70 0.64
CA TRP A 310 -26.40 -17.29 1.29
C TRP A 310 -26.53 -17.23 2.81
N LYS A 311 -26.69 -18.38 3.47
CA LYS A 311 -26.90 -18.53 4.92
C LYS A 311 -26.07 -19.64 5.57
N GLU A 312 -25.30 -20.39 4.78
CA GLU A 312 -24.72 -21.66 5.21
C GLU A 312 -23.23 -21.52 5.60
N ARG A 313 -22.87 -22.18 6.72
CA ARG A 313 -21.49 -22.34 7.23
C ARG A 313 -20.77 -23.60 6.71
N ASP A 314 -21.52 -24.52 6.11
CA ASP A 314 -21.18 -25.94 6.13
C ASP A 314 -20.84 -26.46 4.73
N THR A 315 -19.62 -26.14 4.31
CA THR A 315 -18.96 -26.76 3.15
C THR A 315 -17.67 -27.42 3.64
N ALA A 316 -17.78 -28.32 4.61
CA ALA A 316 -16.64 -28.99 5.22
C ALA A 316 -15.75 -29.65 4.15
N ASP A 317 -14.60 -29.02 3.87
CA ASP A 317 -13.59 -29.50 2.93
C ASP A 317 -12.36 -29.97 3.70
N TRP A 318 -12.53 -31.11 4.35
CA TRP A 318 -11.46 -31.75 5.10
C TRP A 318 -10.20 -32.03 4.26
N PRO A 319 -10.29 -32.54 3.01
CA PRO A 319 -9.10 -32.70 2.18
C PRO A 319 -8.27 -31.43 2.03
N HIS A 320 -8.91 -30.27 1.91
CA HIS A 320 -8.21 -28.99 1.81
C HIS A 320 -7.63 -28.52 3.15
N PHE A 321 -8.38 -28.66 4.25
CA PHE A 321 -7.98 -28.14 5.56
C PHE A 321 -7.05 -29.08 6.35
N LYS A 322 -7.07 -30.39 6.06
CA LYS A 322 -6.32 -31.42 6.80
C LYS A 322 -4.82 -31.12 6.96
N PRO A 323 -4.08 -30.62 5.95
CA PRO A 323 -2.67 -30.28 6.12
C PRO A 323 -2.42 -29.19 7.17
N LEU A 324 -3.33 -28.21 7.30
CA LEU A 324 -3.26 -27.19 8.35
C LEU A 324 -3.62 -27.78 9.71
N TRP A 325 -4.64 -28.64 9.76
CA TRP A 325 -5.03 -29.32 10.99
C TRP A 325 -3.91 -30.20 11.54
N GLU A 326 -3.20 -30.96 10.71
CA GLU A 326 -2.05 -31.78 11.14
C GLU A 326 -0.94 -30.92 11.75
N LYS A 327 -0.65 -29.75 11.16
CA LYS A 327 0.30 -28.79 11.73
C LYS A 327 -0.20 -28.18 13.04
N ALA A 328 -1.50 -27.90 13.15
CA ALA A 328 -2.09 -27.42 14.39
C ALA A 328 -2.02 -28.48 15.50
N VAL A 329 -2.28 -29.75 15.19
CA VAL A 329 -2.12 -30.88 16.13
C VAL A 329 -0.67 -31.03 16.55
N HIS A 330 0.29 -30.87 15.63
CA HIS A 330 1.71 -30.86 15.99
C HIS A 330 2.05 -29.73 16.96
N ARG A 331 1.51 -28.52 16.73
CA ARG A 331 1.72 -27.35 17.60
C ARG A 331 0.97 -27.44 18.94
N ILE A 332 -0.19 -28.08 18.97
CA ILE A 332 -1.05 -28.27 20.16
C ILE A 332 -1.48 -29.74 20.22
N PRO A 333 -0.64 -30.62 20.81
CA PRO A 333 -0.87 -32.07 20.82
C PRO A 333 -2.22 -32.49 21.42
N GLU A 334 -2.77 -31.72 22.35
CA GLU A 334 -4.09 -31.93 22.96
C GLU A 334 -5.22 -32.01 21.93
N LEU A 335 -5.09 -31.36 20.77
CA LEU A 335 -6.07 -31.46 19.68
C LEU A 335 -6.25 -32.89 19.16
N SER A 336 -5.23 -33.76 19.27
CA SER A 336 -5.34 -35.18 18.88
C SER A 336 -6.26 -35.98 19.82
N LYS A 337 -6.49 -35.47 21.03
CA LYS A 337 -7.29 -36.11 22.07
C LYS A 337 -8.74 -35.60 22.07
N THR A 338 -9.03 -34.52 21.36
CA THR A 338 -10.40 -34.01 21.19
C THR A 338 -11.17 -34.88 20.21
N GLY A 339 -12.50 -34.93 20.34
CA GLY A 339 -13.37 -35.53 19.32
C GLY A 339 -13.21 -34.85 17.95
N THR A 340 -13.95 -35.34 16.94
CA THR A 340 -13.91 -34.74 15.60
C THR A 340 -14.35 -33.27 15.68
N PRO A 341 -13.47 -32.30 15.37
CA PRO A 341 -13.84 -30.90 15.41
C PRO A 341 -14.86 -30.56 14.31
N HIS A 342 -15.61 -29.49 14.53
CA HIS A 342 -16.53 -28.95 13.54
C HIS A 342 -15.77 -28.00 12.60
N LEU A 343 -15.56 -28.43 11.36
CA LEU A 343 -14.96 -27.60 10.31
C LEU A 343 -16.02 -26.72 9.67
N LEU A 344 -15.74 -25.42 9.59
CA LEU A 344 -16.61 -24.43 8.98
C LEU A 344 -15.83 -23.70 7.90
N SER A 345 -16.54 -23.28 6.84
CA SER A 345 -16.02 -22.38 5.83
C SER A 345 -16.91 -21.15 5.75
N SER A 346 -16.32 -19.97 5.83
CA SER A 346 -17.01 -18.70 5.61
C SER A 346 -16.27 -17.93 4.55
N PRO A 347 -16.82 -17.78 3.34
CA PRO A 347 -16.25 -16.89 2.35
C PRO A 347 -16.09 -15.47 2.93
N ASP A 348 -14.92 -14.87 2.80
CA ASP A 348 -14.70 -13.46 3.14
C ASP A 348 -13.98 -12.72 2.02
N ASN A 349 -14.13 -11.41 2.00
CA ASN A 349 -13.74 -10.56 0.89
C ASN A 349 -12.24 -10.21 0.94
N PHE A 350 -11.46 -10.67 -0.04
CA PHE A 350 -10.03 -10.40 -0.18
C PHE A 350 -9.75 -9.45 -1.34
N THR A 351 -8.70 -8.65 -1.21
CA THR A 351 -8.29 -7.66 -2.21
C THR A 351 -7.02 -8.10 -2.93
N PRO A 352 -6.69 -7.54 -4.11
CA PRO A 352 -5.52 -7.98 -4.87
C PRO A 352 -4.17 -7.90 -4.14
N ASP A 353 -4.06 -7.03 -3.14
CA ASP A 353 -2.83 -6.78 -2.39
C ASP A 353 -2.91 -7.16 -0.91
N GLY A 354 -4.05 -7.74 -0.47
CA GLY A 354 -4.25 -8.13 0.93
C GLY A 354 -4.39 -6.94 1.90
N ARG A 355 -4.74 -5.76 1.39
CA ARG A 355 -5.02 -4.56 2.21
C ARG A 355 -6.46 -4.12 2.05
N TRP A 356 -7.02 -3.46 3.06
CA TRP A 356 -8.38 -2.92 2.99
C TRP A 356 -8.56 -1.93 1.82
N VAL A 357 -9.80 -1.78 1.35
CA VAL A 357 -10.18 -0.77 0.34
C VAL A 357 -11.07 0.27 0.99
N ILE A 358 -10.56 1.48 1.11
CA ILE A 358 -11.20 2.61 1.80
C ILE A 358 -11.18 3.84 0.89
N GLY A 359 -12.27 4.61 0.88
CA GLY A 359 -12.29 5.98 0.35
C GLY A 359 -13.21 6.23 -0.83
N GLU A 360 -13.17 7.46 -1.33
CA GLU A 360 -14.01 7.91 -2.45
C GLU A 360 -13.58 7.28 -3.79
N ALA A 361 -14.57 6.70 -4.48
CA ALA A 361 -14.42 6.08 -5.79
C ALA A 361 -13.97 7.10 -6.86
N PRO A 362 -12.99 6.76 -7.71
CA PRO A 362 -12.52 7.66 -8.76
C PRO A 362 -13.55 7.88 -9.88
N GLU A 363 -14.63 7.10 -9.96
CA GLU A 363 -15.62 7.22 -11.03
C GLU A 363 -16.75 8.20 -10.69
N ILE A 364 -17.17 8.23 -9.42
CA ILE A 364 -18.35 8.95 -8.93
C ILE A 364 -18.04 9.65 -7.59
N ARG A 365 -18.24 10.98 -7.54
CA ARG A 365 -18.15 11.78 -6.33
C ARG A 365 -19.22 11.42 -5.31
N ASN A 366 -18.85 11.47 -4.04
CA ASN A 366 -19.63 11.08 -2.88
C ASN A 366 -20.04 9.60 -2.84
N TYR A 367 -19.41 8.74 -3.65
CA TYR A 367 -19.47 7.28 -3.49
C TYR A 367 -18.22 6.85 -2.73
N LEU A 368 -18.36 6.47 -1.46
CA LEU A 368 -17.27 5.93 -0.64
C LEU A 368 -17.34 4.40 -0.57
N VAL A 369 -16.18 3.77 -0.42
CA VAL A 369 -16.01 2.32 -0.29
C VAL A 369 -15.31 2.01 1.03
N ALA A 370 -15.73 0.97 1.74
CA ALA A 370 -15.07 0.47 2.94
C ALA A 370 -15.20 -1.07 3.03
N VAL A 371 -14.33 -1.79 2.31
CA VAL A 371 -14.48 -3.25 2.07
C VAL A 371 -13.14 -3.98 2.02
N GLY A 372 -13.18 -5.31 1.82
CA GLY A 372 -11.99 -6.14 1.64
C GLY A 372 -11.26 -6.41 2.94
N MET A 373 -11.99 -6.90 3.96
CA MET A 373 -11.51 -7.07 5.33
C MET A 373 -10.59 -8.28 5.54
N ASN A 374 -10.32 -9.04 4.46
CA ASN A 374 -9.30 -10.09 4.37
C ASN A 374 -9.37 -11.14 5.49
N GLY A 375 -10.57 -11.60 5.84
CA GLY A 375 -10.80 -12.66 6.83
C GLY A 375 -11.05 -12.16 8.26
N ASN A 376 -10.85 -10.86 8.54
CA ASN A 376 -11.05 -10.33 9.89
C ASN A 376 -11.64 -8.91 9.94
N PRO A 377 -12.95 -8.73 9.73
CA PRO A 377 -13.62 -7.42 9.78
C PRO A 377 -13.61 -6.77 11.17
N LEU A 378 -13.46 -7.56 12.24
CA LEU A 378 -13.43 -7.07 13.62
C LEU A 378 -12.20 -6.18 13.86
N GLU A 379 -11.04 -6.60 13.38
CA GLU A 379 -9.75 -5.98 13.69
C GLU A 379 -9.69 -4.51 13.23
N GLY A 380 -10.14 -4.22 12.02
CA GLY A 380 -10.18 -2.86 11.47
C GLY A 380 -11.52 -2.12 11.65
N GLY A 381 -12.59 -2.80 12.04
CA GLY A 381 -13.97 -2.30 11.87
C GLY A 381 -14.24 -0.95 12.54
N GLY A 382 -13.80 -0.75 13.77
CA GLY A 382 -13.94 0.51 14.49
C GLY A 382 -13.17 1.65 13.83
N GLY A 383 -11.85 1.47 13.63
CA GLY A 383 -10.99 2.49 13.05
C GLY A 383 -11.33 2.84 11.59
N ILE A 384 -11.75 1.87 10.77
CA ILE A 384 -12.18 2.13 9.39
C ILE A 384 -13.46 2.96 9.39
N GLY A 385 -14.45 2.61 10.22
CA GLY A 385 -15.69 3.37 10.31
C GLY A 385 -15.46 4.82 10.73
N ARG A 386 -14.56 5.03 11.70
CA ARG A 386 -14.09 6.38 12.09
C ARG A 386 -13.47 7.12 10.91
N ALA A 387 -12.52 6.51 10.20
CA ALA A 387 -11.81 7.16 9.09
C ALA A 387 -12.76 7.58 7.95
N VAL A 388 -13.77 6.76 7.64
CA VAL A 388 -14.78 7.07 6.61
C VAL A 388 -15.73 8.16 7.08
N ALA A 389 -16.18 8.12 8.33
CA ALA A 389 -17.05 9.15 8.89
C ALA A 389 -16.35 10.51 8.93
N GLU A 390 -15.10 10.57 9.41
CA GLU A 390 -14.28 11.78 9.41
C GLU A 390 -14.07 12.31 7.99
N TRP A 391 -13.83 11.45 7.00
CA TRP A 391 -13.73 11.88 5.60
C TRP A 391 -15.03 12.52 5.10
N ILE A 392 -16.19 11.94 5.40
CA ILE A 392 -17.48 12.54 4.99
C ILE A 392 -17.68 13.93 5.63
N ILE A 393 -17.33 14.07 6.91
CA ILE A 393 -17.55 15.30 7.69
C ILE A 393 -16.58 16.41 7.27
N GLU A 394 -15.29 16.10 7.14
CA GLU A 394 -14.24 17.06 6.82
C GLU A 394 -14.09 17.29 5.31
N GLY A 395 -14.70 16.44 4.48
CA GLY A 395 -14.57 16.44 3.02
C GLY A 395 -13.27 15.81 2.50
N GLU A 396 -12.31 15.51 3.38
CA GLU A 396 -11.03 14.89 3.05
C GLU A 396 -10.52 13.95 4.17
N PRO A 397 -9.59 13.02 3.88
CA PRO A 397 -9.00 12.17 4.91
C PRO A 397 -8.24 12.97 5.97
N THR A 398 -8.53 12.70 7.23
CA THR A 398 -7.86 13.26 8.43
C THR A 398 -6.54 12.57 8.78
N GLN A 399 -6.23 11.45 8.14
CA GLN A 399 -5.02 10.64 8.30
C GLN A 399 -4.56 10.04 6.95
N ASP A 400 -3.31 9.61 6.84
CA ASP A 400 -2.80 8.94 5.64
C ASP A 400 -3.50 7.60 5.37
N LEU A 401 -4.34 7.59 4.33
CA LEU A 401 -5.03 6.41 3.83
C LEU A 401 -4.48 5.93 2.48
N LEU A 402 -3.32 6.40 2.02
CA LEU A 402 -2.79 6.12 0.68
C LEU A 402 -2.69 4.61 0.40
N LEU A 403 -2.23 3.82 1.37
CA LEU A 403 -2.09 2.36 1.24
C LEU A 403 -3.43 1.62 1.19
N PHE A 404 -4.50 2.24 1.67
CA PHE A 404 -5.86 1.67 1.73
C PHE A 404 -6.78 2.27 0.66
N SER A 405 -6.35 3.32 -0.02
CA SER A 405 -7.17 4.04 -1.00
C SER A 405 -7.69 3.13 -2.10
N VAL A 406 -8.98 3.22 -2.44
CA VAL A 406 -9.56 2.57 -3.64
C VAL A 406 -8.88 3.03 -4.93
N GLN A 407 -8.33 4.24 -4.94
CA GLN A 407 -7.67 4.86 -6.09
C GLN A 407 -6.26 4.29 -6.35
N ARG A 408 -5.77 3.34 -5.54
CA ARG A 408 -4.52 2.62 -5.83
C ARG A 408 -4.67 1.56 -6.91
N PHE A 409 -5.91 1.30 -7.34
CA PHE A 409 -6.22 0.31 -8.37
C PHE A 409 -6.71 0.96 -9.67
N LEU A 410 -6.69 0.16 -10.73
CA LEU A 410 -7.24 0.45 -12.05
C LEU A 410 -8.48 -0.42 -12.25
N ASP A 411 -9.36 -0.03 -13.18
CA ASP A 411 -10.55 -0.82 -13.53
C ASP A 411 -10.21 -2.28 -13.90
N LEU A 412 -9.06 -2.52 -14.55
CA LEU A 412 -8.61 -3.88 -14.89
C LEU A 412 -8.47 -4.80 -13.67
N HIS A 413 -8.13 -4.27 -12.48
CA HIS A 413 -8.00 -5.08 -11.27
C HIS A 413 -9.36 -5.57 -10.77
N ASN A 414 -10.46 -5.02 -11.28
CA ASN A 414 -11.82 -5.45 -10.96
C ASN A 414 -12.30 -6.62 -11.85
N ASN A 415 -11.46 -7.10 -12.78
CA ASN A 415 -11.75 -8.28 -13.60
C ASN A 415 -11.91 -9.53 -12.71
N ARG A 416 -13.00 -10.27 -12.92
CA ARG A 416 -13.36 -11.44 -12.08
C ARG A 416 -12.28 -12.53 -12.12
N GLN A 417 -11.75 -12.85 -13.30
CA GLN A 417 -10.71 -13.89 -13.46
C GLN A 417 -9.39 -13.44 -12.83
N TYR A 418 -9.01 -12.17 -12.98
CA TYR A 418 -7.85 -11.60 -12.30
C TYR A 418 -7.97 -11.79 -10.79
N LEU A 419 -9.10 -11.38 -10.21
CA LEU A 419 -9.34 -11.49 -8.77
C LEU A 419 -9.34 -12.95 -8.30
N GLN A 420 -10.03 -13.84 -9.00
CA GLN A 420 -10.06 -15.28 -8.67
C GLN A 420 -8.65 -15.89 -8.65
N GLN A 421 -7.79 -15.55 -9.62
CA GLN A 421 -6.42 -16.05 -9.65
C GLN A 421 -5.56 -15.41 -8.56
N ARG A 422 -5.72 -14.11 -8.30
CA ARG A 422 -4.94 -13.39 -7.28
C ARG A 422 -5.28 -13.86 -5.87
N THR A 423 -6.55 -14.12 -5.58
CA THR A 423 -7.02 -14.62 -4.28
C THR A 423 -6.31 -15.90 -3.85
N LYS A 424 -5.94 -16.78 -4.80
CA LYS A 424 -5.24 -18.04 -4.51
C LYS A 424 -3.98 -17.87 -3.68
N GLU A 425 -3.20 -16.80 -3.90
CA GLU A 425 -1.97 -16.57 -3.14
C GLU A 425 -2.10 -15.49 -2.07
N VAL A 426 -3.03 -14.53 -2.20
CA VAL A 426 -3.11 -13.40 -1.27
C VAL A 426 -3.53 -13.82 0.13
N VAL A 427 -4.39 -14.84 0.26
CA VAL A 427 -4.80 -15.37 1.57
C VAL A 427 -3.55 -15.86 2.33
N GLY A 428 -2.80 -16.81 1.76
CA GLY A 428 -1.57 -17.34 2.38
C GLY A 428 -0.47 -16.31 2.62
N ARG A 429 -0.43 -15.23 1.83
CA ARG A 429 0.51 -14.11 2.04
C ARG A 429 0.30 -13.36 3.35
N HIS A 430 -0.82 -13.53 4.04
CA HIS A 430 -1.01 -12.97 5.38
C HIS A 430 0.02 -13.51 6.38
N TYR A 431 0.43 -14.78 6.24
CA TYR A 431 1.33 -15.47 7.17
C TYR A 431 2.72 -15.73 6.57
N ALA A 432 2.91 -15.47 5.27
CA ALA A 432 4.20 -15.56 4.61
C ALA A 432 5.24 -14.56 5.15
N ILE A 433 6.52 -14.89 5.01
CA ILE A 433 7.61 -13.92 5.17
C ILE A 433 7.65 -13.03 3.93
N MET A 434 7.34 -11.75 4.12
CA MET A 434 7.36 -10.75 3.05
C MET A 434 8.78 -10.19 2.91
N HIS A 435 9.67 -10.93 2.24
CA HIS A 435 11.05 -10.48 2.00
C HIS A 435 11.07 -9.18 1.18
N PRO A 436 11.80 -8.15 1.62
CA PRO A 436 11.88 -6.88 0.90
C PRO A 436 12.37 -7.09 -0.54
N MET A 437 11.66 -6.50 -1.50
CA MET A 437 11.98 -6.53 -2.94
C MET A 437 12.03 -7.92 -3.61
N GLN A 438 11.82 -9.01 -2.86
CA GLN A 438 11.89 -10.41 -3.34
C GLN A 438 10.57 -11.15 -3.10
N ASN A 439 9.46 -10.44 -3.28
CA ASN A 439 8.14 -10.92 -2.90
C ASN A 439 7.10 -10.60 -3.97
N GLU A 440 7.41 -11.00 -5.19
CA GLU A 440 6.54 -10.79 -6.34
C GLU A 440 5.43 -11.84 -6.40
N TYR A 441 4.35 -11.52 -7.09
CA TYR A 441 3.20 -12.39 -7.21
C TYR A 441 3.40 -13.48 -8.26
N LYS A 442 2.83 -14.67 -8.05
CA LYS A 442 2.90 -15.80 -8.99
C LYS A 442 1.70 -15.88 -9.93
N PHE A 443 0.51 -15.55 -9.44
CA PHE A 443 -0.72 -15.63 -10.24
C PHE A 443 -1.01 -14.29 -10.92
N ALA A 444 -1.95 -14.26 -11.88
CA ALA A 444 -2.44 -13.03 -12.50
C ALA A 444 -1.32 -12.03 -12.90
N ARG A 445 -0.36 -12.53 -13.70
CA ARG A 445 0.81 -11.80 -14.24
C ARG A 445 0.68 -11.62 -15.75
N LYS A 446 1.54 -10.78 -16.33
CA LYS A 446 1.61 -10.49 -17.77
C LYS A 446 0.32 -9.86 -18.33
N LEU A 447 -0.36 -9.04 -17.51
CA LEU A 447 -1.57 -8.30 -17.91
C LEU A 447 -1.24 -7.04 -18.72
N ARG A 448 -0.29 -6.24 -18.23
CA ARG A 448 0.24 -5.07 -18.95
C ARG A 448 1.74 -5.31 -19.14
N CYS A 449 2.17 -5.34 -20.39
CA CYS A 449 3.56 -5.45 -20.75
C CYS A 449 3.93 -4.25 -21.61
N SER A 450 5.14 -3.72 -21.44
CA SER A 450 5.69 -2.87 -22.50
C SER A 450 5.92 -3.74 -23.75
N PRO A 451 5.97 -3.17 -24.95
CA PRO A 451 6.41 -3.87 -26.15
C PRO A 451 7.78 -4.54 -26.01
N LEU A 452 8.59 -4.14 -25.02
CA LEU A 452 9.92 -4.69 -24.77
C LEU A 452 9.90 -5.96 -23.91
N TYR A 453 8.76 -6.37 -23.33
CA TYR A 453 8.71 -7.48 -22.37
C TYR A 453 9.41 -8.74 -22.86
N SER A 454 9.02 -9.27 -24.03
CA SER A 454 9.55 -10.55 -24.52
C SER A 454 11.03 -10.47 -24.87
N VAL A 455 11.49 -9.32 -25.39
CA VAL A 455 12.91 -9.14 -25.69
C VAL A 455 13.71 -8.98 -24.39
N LEU A 456 13.23 -8.25 -23.39
CA LEU A 456 13.92 -8.13 -22.11
C LEU A 456 13.96 -9.47 -21.35
N GLU A 457 12.90 -10.28 -21.44
CA GLU A 457 12.87 -11.66 -20.90
C GLU A 457 14.02 -12.50 -21.49
N SER A 458 14.25 -12.37 -22.80
CA SER A 458 15.37 -13.04 -23.50
C SER A 458 16.77 -12.56 -23.09
N TYR A 459 16.87 -11.34 -22.56
CA TYR A 459 18.10 -10.79 -21.98
C TYR A 459 18.24 -11.12 -20.49
N GLY A 460 17.43 -12.04 -19.96
CA GLY A 460 17.49 -12.49 -18.57
C GLY A 460 16.75 -11.58 -17.58
N ALA A 461 15.81 -10.74 -18.04
CA ALA A 461 15.02 -9.90 -17.12
C ALA A 461 14.21 -10.76 -16.15
N VAL A 462 14.35 -10.47 -14.85
CA VAL A 462 13.47 -10.98 -13.80
C VAL A 462 12.44 -9.92 -13.48
N PHE A 463 11.15 -10.23 -13.67
CA PHE A 463 10.08 -9.24 -13.60
C PHE A 463 9.36 -9.18 -12.25
N GLY A 464 9.04 -7.97 -11.83
CA GLY A 464 8.06 -7.67 -10.79
C GLY A 464 6.86 -6.91 -11.36
N THR A 465 5.79 -6.79 -10.58
CA THR A 465 4.56 -6.14 -11.04
C THR A 465 4.20 -4.89 -10.24
N ARG A 466 3.82 -3.81 -10.92
CA ARG A 466 3.25 -2.58 -10.32
C ARG A 466 2.18 -2.02 -11.24
N MET A 467 0.98 -1.71 -10.72
CA MET A 467 -0.18 -1.29 -11.54
C MET A 467 -0.44 -2.21 -12.74
N ALA A 468 -0.29 -3.52 -12.51
CA ALA A 468 -0.34 -4.61 -13.49
C ALA A 468 0.73 -4.60 -14.59
N PHE A 469 1.64 -3.62 -14.61
CA PHE A 469 2.80 -3.63 -15.51
C PHE A 469 3.85 -4.62 -15.03
N GLU A 470 4.36 -5.43 -15.96
CA GLU A 470 5.61 -6.17 -15.83
C GLU A 470 6.80 -5.20 -15.95
N ARG A 471 7.67 -5.20 -14.93
CA ARG A 471 8.84 -4.33 -14.85
C ARG A 471 10.10 -5.16 -14.57
N PRO A 472 11.17 -5.06 -15.39
CA PRO A 472 12.44 -5.71 -15.09
C PRO A 472 13.00 -5.20 -13.77
N LEU A 473 13.15 -6.08 -12.78
CA LEU A 473 13.73 -5.74 -11.48
C LEU A 473 15.25 -5.71 -11.55
N TYR A 474 15.83 -6.70 -12.22
CA TYR A 474 17.25 -6.86 -12.56
C TYR A 474 17.38 -7.82 -13.76
N PHE A 475 18.58 -7.94 -14.31
CA PHE A 475 18.91 -8.84 -15.42
C PHE A 475 19.91 -9.92 -14.97
N ASP A 476 19.51 -11.19 -15.03
CA ASP A 476 20.39 -12.32 -14.78
C ASP A 476 21.23 -12.62 -16.02
N THR A 477 22.48 -12.16 -16.03
CA THR A 477 23.41 -12.32 -17.16
C THR A 477 23.98 -13.74 -17.30
N SER A 478 23.70 -14.64 -16.35
CA SER A 478 24.14 -16.04 -16.42
C SER A 478 23.25 -16.90 -17.32
N GLN A 479 22.00 -16.49 -17.52
CA GLN A 479 21.06 -17.20 -18.38
C GLN A 479 21.18 -16.71 -19.83
N LYS A 480 21.62 -17.60 -20.73
CA LYS A 480 21.89 -17.27 -22.14
C LYS A 480 20.94 -17.94 -23.15
N HIS A 481 19.87 -18.61 -22.69
CA HIS A 481 19.01 -19.41 -23.56
C HIS A 481 17.52 -19.12 -23.38
N TRP A 482 16.78 -19.22 -24.49
CA TRP A 482 15.35 -19.01 -24.60
C TRP A 482 14.49 -20.09 -23.92
N ASP A 483 15.10 -21.20 -23.48
CA ASP A 483 14.34 -22.39 -23.06
C ASP A 483 13.80 -22.27 -21.62
N GLN A 484 14.41 -21.46 -20.75
CA GLN A 484 13.91 -21.21 -19.40
C GLN A 484 14.06 -19.74 -18.99
N PRO A 485 12.96 -19.03 -18.64
CA PRO A 485 13.05 -17.67 -18.13
C PRO A 485 13.80 -17.59 -16.80
N ALA A 486 14.55 -16.50 -16.61
CA ALA A 486 15.21 -16.19 -15.35
C ALA A 486 14.19 -16.11 -14.20
N GLN A 487 14.54 -16.70 -13.06
CA GLN A 487 13.67 -16.74 -11.89
C GLN A 487 14.25 -15.95 -10.72
N MET A 488 13.38 -15.31 -9.96
CA MET A 488 13.74 -14.66 -8.70
C MET A 488 14.24 -15.72 -7.72
N PRO A 489 15.46 -15.59 -7.14
CA PRO A 489 15.93 -16.50 -6.12
C PRO A 489 15.11 -16.37 -4.82
N PRO A 490 15.20 -17.36 -3.91
CA PRO A 490 14.58 -17.27 -2.60
C PRO A 490 14.90 -15.95 -1.88
N GLY A 491 13.89 -15.39 -1.22
CA GLY A 491 13.99 -14.16 -0.43
C GLY A 491 14.99 -14.26 0.71
N THR A 492 15.55 -13.13 1.10
CA THR A 492 16.44 -13.01 2.26
C THR A 492 16.35 -11.60 2.86
N PHE A 493 16.70 -11.44 4.15
CA PHE A 493 16.89 -10.12 4.76
C PHE A 493 18.33 -9.60 4.64
N TYR A 494 19.25 -10.44 4.19
CA TYR A 494 20.66 -10.12 3.97
C TYR A 494 20.89 -9.57 2.57
N LYS A 495 22.15 -9.45 2.15
CA LYS A 495 22.53 -9.13 0.77
C LYS A 495 21.82 -10.05 -0.23
N PRO A 496 21.07 -9.49 -1.20
CA PRO A 496 20.37 -10.31 -2.17
C PRO A 496 21.32 -11.14 -3.03
N LYS A 497 20.91 -12.37 -3.38
CA LYS A 497 21.71 -13.26 -4.24
C LYS A 497 21.97 -12.70 -5.64
N PHE A 498 21.11 -11.79 -6.12
CA PHE A 498 21.26 -11.09 -7.39
C PHE A 498 22.05 -9.78 -7.30
N PHE A 499 22.61 -9.43 -6.13
CA PHE A 499 23.31 -8.16 -5.92
C PHE A 499 24.44 -7.92 -6.95
N LYS A 500 25.19 -8.97 -7.31
CA LYS A 500 26.25 -8.86 -8.33
C LYS A 500 25.73 -8.31 -9.66
N TYR A 501 24.52 -8.70 -10.08
CA TYR A 501 23.93 -8.22 -11.32
C TYR A 501 23.55 -6.74 -11.20
N MET A 502 23.01 -6.33 -10.06
CA MET A 502 22.73 -4.92 -9.80
C MET A 502 24.00 -4.06 -9.81
N GLN A 503 25.11 -4.58 -9.29
CA GLN A 503 26.41 -3.91 -9.33
C GLN A 503 26.93 -3.79 -10.77
N GLU A 504 26.83 -4.85 -11.58
CA GLU A 504 27.18 -4.81 -13.01
C GLU A 504 26.33 -3.80 -13.78
N GLU A 505 25.03 -3.73 -13.49
CA GLU A 505 24.10 -2.75 -14.06
C GLU A 505 24.47 -1.30 -13.68
N TYR A 506 24.85 -1.07 -12.41
CA TYR A 506 25.32 0.22 -11.95
C TYR A 506 26.62 0.64 -12.67
N LEU A 507 27.60 -0.26 -12.75
CA LEU A 507 28.86 -0.01 -13.44
C LEU A 507 28.63 0.29 -14.93
N ALA A 508 27.64 -0.35 -15.56
CA ALA A 508 27.27 -0.03 -16.94
C ALA A 508 26.80 1.44 -17.10
N CYS A 509 26.09 1.99 -16.11
CA CYS A 509 25.69 3.40 -16.12
C CYS A 509 26.89 4.34 -15.92
N GLN A 510 27.86 3.96 -15.10
CA GLN A 510 29.05 4.76 -14.81
C GLN A 510 30.06 4.75 -15.98
N GLU A 511 30.36 3.58 -16.53
CA GLU A 511 31.43 3.40 -17.53
C GLU A 511 30.92 3.47 -18.98
N GLY A 512 29.61 3.33 -19.16
CA GLY A 512 28.97 3.15 -20.46
C GLY A 512 27.60 3.81 -20.55
N VAL A 513 26.60 3.02 -20.92
CA VAL A 513 25.19 3.43 -21.01
C VAL A 513 24.28 2.36 -20.41
N GLY A 514 23.49 2.72 -19.40
CA GLY A 514 22.36 1.94 -18.92
C GLY A 514 21.09 2.22 -19.72
N ILE A 515 20.38 1.17 -20.09
CA ILE A 515 19.09 1.20 -20.79
C ILE A 515 18.01 0.68 -19.82
N ILE A 516 17.08 1.53 -19.41
CA ILE A 516 16.06 1.20 -18.40
C ILE A 516 14.66 1.36 -19.00
N ASP A 517 13.83 0.32 -18.92
CA ASP A 517 12.41 0.38 -19.28
C ASP A 517 11.59 1.09 -18.18
N MET A 518 11.13 2.29 -18.49
CA MET A 518 10.33 3.16 -17.61
C MET A 518 8.89 3.30 -18.09
N SER A 519 8.42 2.40 -18.97
CA SER A 519 7.11 2.50 -19.64
C SER A 519 5.93 2.54 -18.67
N SER A 520 6.10 2.03 -17.46
CA SER A 520 5.03 1.98 -16.45
C SER A 520 4.69 3.32 -15.79
N PHE A 521 5.47 4.39 -15.98
CA PHE A 521 5.15 5.71 -15.42
C PHE A 521 3.84 6.26 -15.99
N SER A 522 3.04 6.94 -15.17
CA SER A 522 1.77 7.52 -15.60
C SER A 522 2.00 8.73 -16.49
N LYS A 523 1.24 8.84 -17.57
CA LYS A 523 1.41 9.90 -18.58
C LYS A 523 0.06 10.53 -18.87
N ILE A 524 -0.07 11.84 -18.68
CA ILE A 524 -1.33 12.55 -18.88
C ILE A 524 -1.11 13.73 -19.81
N LEU A 525 -1.91 13.79 -20.87
CA LEU A 525 -1.99 14.93 -21.77
C LEU A 525 -3.05 15.90 -21.27
N ILE A 526 -2.68 17.17 -21.18
CA ILE A 526 -3.51 18.24 -20.64
C ILE A 526 -3.63 19.30 -21.73
N LYS A 527 -4.85 19.55 -22.21
CA LYS A 527 -5.09 20.44 -23.36
C LYS A 527 -6.28 21.36 -23.14
N SER A 528 -6.22 22.56 -23.71
CA SER A 528 -7.36 23.48 -23.81
C SER A 528 -7.45 24.07 -25.22
N ASN A 529 -8.62 24.62 -25.57
CA ASN A 529 -8.79 25.38 -26.82
C ASN A 529 -8.37 26.85 -26.68
N GLY A 530 -8.06 27.31 -25.46
CA GLY A 530 -7.63 28.65 -25.10
C GLY A 530 -6.52 28.63 -24.03
N PRO A 531 -6.20 29.76 -23.37
CA PRO A 531 -5.10 29.85 -22.40
C PRO A 531 -5.35 29.11 -21.07
N ASN A 532 -6.56 28.59 -20.85
CA ASN A 532 -7.04 28.04 -19.58
C ASN A 532 -6.15 26.94 -18.97
N VAL A 533 -5.42 26.15 -19.78
CA VAL A 533 -4.52 25.12 -19.24
C VAL A 533 -3.41 25.69 -18.36
N LEU A 534 -2.88 26.87 -18.69
CA LEU A 534 -1.81 27.49 -17.91
C LEU A 534 -2.34 27.92 -16.55
N GLU A 535 -3.49 28.59 -16.51
CA GLU A 535 -4.15 29.02 -15.28
C GLU A 535 -4.51 27.83 -14.38
N TYR A 536 -5.13 26.81 -14.97
CA TYR A 536 -5.48 25.57 -14.27
C TYR A 536 -4.27 24.90 -13.62
N LEU A 537 -3.17 24.74 -14.37
CA LEU A 537 -1.95 24.14 -13.84
C LEU A 537 -1.18 25.06 -12.88
N GLN A 538 -1.24 26.39 -13.07
CA GLN A 538 -0.69 27.33 -12.10
C GLN A 538 -1.40 27.23 -10.75
N ARG A 539 -2.70 26.93 -10.72
CA ARG A 539 -3.43 26.66 -9.47
C ARG A 539 -3.06 25.32 -8.83
N LEU A 540 -2.83 24.28 -9.63
CA LEU A 540 -2.52 22.94 -9.10
C LEU A 540 -1.06 22.76 -8.67
N CYS A 541 -0.12 23.45 -9.32
CA CYS A 541 1.31 23.21 -9.14
C CYS A 541 1.98 24.25 -8.26
N SER A 542 2.85 23.81 -7.33
CA SER A 542 3.61 24.73 -6.48
C SER A 542 4.74 25.47 -7.18
N ASN A 543 5.28 24.94 -8.27
CA ASN A 543 6.30 25.62 -9.07
C ASN A 543 5.65 26.57 -10.09
N ASP A 544 6.44 27.45 -10.69
CA ASP A 544 5.99 28.26 -11.82
C ASP A 544 6.06 27.43 -13.10
N ILE A 545 4.90 27.14 -13.66
CA ILE A 545 4.78 26.32 -14.87
C ILE A 545 4.72 27.18 -16.15
N ASN A 546 4.75 28.52 -16.03
CA ASN A 546 4.81 29.44 -17.16
C ASN A 546 6.23 29.55 -17.75
N ILE A 547 6.81 28.41 -18.10
CA ILE A 547 8.13 28.29 -18.72
C ILE A 547 8.02 28.38 -20.26
N PRO A 548 9.10 28.66 -21.01
CA PRO A 548 9.04 28.62 -22.48
C PRO A 548 8.58 27.26 -23.04
N VAL A 549 7.94 27.28 -24.21
CA VAL A 549 7.63 26.04 -24.97
C VAL A 549 8.93 25.30 -25.26
N GLY A 550 8.92 23.97 -25.08
CA GLY A 550 10.15 23.16 -25.09
C GLY A 550 10.74 22.89 -23.70
N GLY A 551 10.28 23.65 -22.69
CA GLY A 551 10.72 23.50 -21.30
C GLY A 551 10.05 22.35 -20.56
N ILE A 552 10.75 21.88 -19.53
CA ILE A 552 10.28 20.92 -18.52
C ILE A 552 10.37 21.60 -17.16
N VAL A 553 9.38 21.40 -16.30
CA VAL A 553 9.43 21.82 -14.89
C VAL A 553 9.15 20.63 -13.99
N HIS A 554 10.01 20.44 -12.98
CA HIS A 554 9.73 19.55 -11.85
C HIS A 554 8.92 20.32 -10.82
N THR A 555 7.75 19.79 -10.46
CA THR A 555 6.82 20.42 -9.52
C THR A 555 6.07 19.37 -8.72
N GLY A 556 5.49 19.79 -7.59
CA GLY A 556 4.45 19.02 -6.93
C GLY A 556 3.07 19.64 -7.10
N MET A 557 2.04 18.83 -6.88
CA MET A 557 0.69 19.27 -6.55
C MET A 557 0.47 18.99 -5.07
N GLN A 558 -0.04 19.97 -4.32
CA GLN A 558 -0.26 19.85 -2.88
C GLN A 558 -1.74 19.89 -2.50
N ASN A 559 -2.05 19.35 -1.33
CA ASN A 559 -3.31 19.60 -0.64
C ASN A 559 -3.24 20.91 0.19
N GLU A 560 -4.35 21.31 0.79
CA GLU A 560 -4.45 22.55 1.56
C GLU A 560 -3.54 22.57 2.81
N ARG A 561 -3.13 21.40 3.31
CA ARG A 561 -2.14 21.25 4.39
C ARG A 561 -0.69 21.35 3.90
N GLY A 562 -0.48 21.49 2.59
CA GLY A 562 0.84 21.61 1.95
C GLY A 562 1.53 20.26 1.65
N GLY A 563 0.87 19.14 1.94
CA GLY A 563 1.39 17.80 1.67
C GLY A 563 1.24 17.41 0.19
N TYR A 564 2.08 16.50 -0.31
CA TYR A 564 2.05 16.11 -1.72
C TYR A 564 0.82 15.26 -2.07
N GLU A 565 0.09 15.67 -3.11
CA GLU A 565 -0.89 14.83 -3.82
C GLU A 565 -0.29 14.23 -5.09
N ASN A 566 0.75 14.87 -5.63
CA ASN A 566 1.54 14.36 -6.74
C ASN A 566 2.94 14.99 -6.77
N ASP A 567 3.95 14.19 -7.14
CA ASP A 567 5.28 14.66 -7.54
C ASP A 567 5.47 14.34 -9.01
N CYS A 568 5.72 15.35 -9.85
CA CYS A 568 5.68 15.18 -11.30
C CYS A 568 6.56 16.14 -12.08
N ILE A 569 6.79 15.78 -13.34
CA ILE A 569 7.30 16.73 -14.33
C ILE A 569 6.18 17.15 -15.28
N LEU A 570 6.20 18.42 -15.68
CA LEU A 570 5.35 18.98 -16.71
C LEU A 570 6.20 19.44 -17.88
N VAL A 571 5.80 19.03 -19.08
CA VAL A 571 6.47 19.35 -20.33
C VAL A 571 5.56 20.29 -21.12
N ARG A 572 6.00 21.53 -21.34
CA ARG A 572 5.20 22.53 -22.07
C ARG A 572 5.37 22.31 -23.57
N GLN A 573 4.39 21.65 -24.19
CA GLN A 573 4.48 21.25 -25.59
C GLN A 573 4.14 22.38 -26.57
N ASP A 574 3.18 23.22 -26.20
CA ASP A 574 2.82 24.45 -26.89
C ASP A 574 2.14 25.42 -25.90
N LYS A 575 1.45 26.46 -26.40
CA LYS A 575 0.76 27.45 -25.55
C LYS A 575 -0.45 26.88 -24.80
N HIS A 576 -1.04 25.79 -25.30
CA HIS A 576 -2.32 25.19 -24.88
C HIS A 576 -2.22 23.68 -24.58
N CYS A 577 -0.99 23.13 -24.53
CA CYS A 577 -0.74 21.70 -24.35
C CYS A 577 0.42 21.45 -23.40
N PHE A 578 0.16 20.64 -22.38
CA PHE A 578 1.16 20.10 -21.46
C PHE A 578 1.12 18.57 -21.47
N PHE A 579 2.28 17.97 -21.30
CA PHE A 579 2.44 16.53 -21.10
C PHE A 579 3.04 16.28 -19.72
N MET A 580 2.27 15.61 -18.86
CA MET A 580 2.66 15.31 -17.49
C MET A 580 3.16 13.87 -17.36
N VAL A 581 4.19 13.69 -16.54
CA VAL A 581 4.68 12.37 -16.15
C VAL A 581 4.66 12.26 -14.63
N SER A 582 4.11 11.17 -14.12
CA SER A 582 3.99 10.90 -12.68
C SER A 582 4.37 9.45 -12.37
N PRO A 583 4.70 9.13 -11.10
CA PRO A 583 5.02 7.77 -10.66
C PRO A 583 3.94 6.75 -11.05
N THR A 584 4.34 5.51 -11.30
CA THR A 584 3.46 4.42 -11.76
C THR A 584 2.18 4.26 -10.95
N SER A 585 2.26 4.35 -9.61
CA SER A 585 1.13 4.16 -8.70
C SER A 585 0.12 5.31 -8.70
N GLN A 586 0.40 6.41 -9.41
CA GLN A 586 -0.45 7.60 -9.41
C GLN A 586 -1.55 7.57 -10.47
N GLN A 587 -1.49 6.66 -11.45
CA GLN A 587 -2.32 6.69 -12.67
C GLN A 587 -3.79 7.05 -12.41
N THR A 588 -4.46 6.37 -11.47
CA THR A 588 -5.86 6.66 -11.11
C THR A 588 -5.98 7.87 -10.19
N ARG A 589 -5.19 7.91 -9.10
CA ARG A 589 -5.28 8.94 -8.05
C ARG A 589 -5.06 10.35 -8.60
N VAL A 590 -3.94 10.58 -9.31
CA VAL A 590 -3.63 11.91 -9.83
C VAL A 590 -4.61 12.32 -10.93
N PHE A 591 -5.05 11.37 -11.77
CA PHE A 591 -6.05 11.67 -12.79
C PHE A 591 -7.36 12.15 -12.14
N GLN A 592 -7.77 11.50 -11.04
CA GLN A 592 -8.93 11.93 -10.27
C GLN A 592 -8.73 13.29 -9.59
N TRP A 593 -7.58 13.51 -8.93
CA TRP A 593 -7.22 14.79 -8.31
C TRP A 593 -7.26 15.94 -9.31
N MET A 594 -6.66 15.76 -10.48
CA MET A 594 -6.70 16.76 -11.54
C MET A 594 -8.14 17.01 -12.00
N ARG A 595 -8.90 15.94 -12.25
CA ARG A 595 -10.26 16.04 -12.75
C ARG A 595 -11.21 16.72 -11.76
N SER A 596 -11.06 16.51 -10.46
CA SER A 596 -11.89 17.16 -9.43
C SER A 596 -11.68 18.67 -9.34
N HIS A 597 -10.57 19.17 -9.90
CA HIS A 597 -10.23 20.59 -9.93
C HIS A 597 -10.45 21.23 -11.30
N LEU A 598 -11.01 20.53 -12.30
CA LEU A 598 -11.35 21.13 -13.59
C LEU A 598 -12.51 22.12 -13.44
N ASP A 599 -12.50 23.15 -14.27
CA ASP A 599 -13.64 24.04 -14.39
C ASP A 599 -14.82 23.31 -15.06
N PRO A 600 -16.08 23.56 -14.64
CA PRO A 600 -17.25 22.87 -15.19
C PRO A 600 -17.52 23.14 -16.68
N ASP A 601 -16.90 24.16 -17.26
CA ASP A 601 -17.09 24.60 -18.65
C ASP A 601 -16.41 23.69 -19.69
N GLY A 602 -15.57 22.75 -19.24
CA GLY A 602 -14.84 21.84 -20.13
C GLY A 602 -13.71 22.51 -20.90
N SER A 603 -13.24 23.68 -20.47
CA SER A 603 -12.16 24.45 -21.11
C SER A 603 -10.83 23.69 -21.15
N VAL A 604 -10.58 22.83 -20.16
CA VAL A 604 -9.40 21.96 -20.05
C VAL A 604 -9.82 20.48 -20.10
N THR A 605 -9.06 19.71 -20.86
CA THR A 605 -9.27 18.27 -21.06
C THR A 605 -8.05 17.47 -20.62
N LEU A 606 -8.31 16.30 -20.02
CA LEU A 606 -7.30 15.35 -19.55
C LEU A 606 -7.41 14.05 -20.33
N LYS A 607 -6.27 13.50 -20.80
CA LYS A 607 -6.21 12.18 -21.44
C LYS A 607 -5.07 11.36 -20.87
N ASP A 608 -5.36 10.16 -20.38
CA ASP A 608 -4.34 9.20 -19.98
C ASP A 608 -3.69 8.59 -21.23
N LEU A 609 -2.39 8.85 -21.41
CA LEU A 609 -1.56 8.34 -22.51
C LEU A 609 -0.58 7.26 -22.04
N THR A 610 -0.74 6.73 -20.83
CA THR A 610 0.23 5.83 -20.17
C THR A 610 0.64 4.67 -21.07
N SER A 611 -0.31 4.02 -21.74
CA SER A 611 -0.06 2.87 -22.62
C SER A 611 0.34 3.23 -24.06
N MET A 612 0.21 4.50 -24.47
CA MET A 612 0.57 4.94 -25.83
C MET A 612 2.07 5.08 -26.05
N TYR A 613 2.84 5.20 -24.96
CA TYR A 613 4.28 5.40 -25.01
C TYR A 613 5.02 4.29 -24.28
N THR A 614 5.98 3.71 -24.99
CA THR A 614 7.10 2.98 -24.37
C THR A 614 8.18 3.98 -24.00
N VAL A 615 8.72 3.85 -22.79
CA VAL A 615 9.68 4.82 -22.27
C VAL A 615 10.99 4.13 -21.96
N ILE A 616 12.06 4.63 -22.57
CA ILE A 616 13.41 4.14 -22.34
C ILE A 616 14.25 5.27 -21.77
N ASN A 617 14.80 5.05 -20.58
CA ASN A 617 15.86 5.89 -20.03
C ASN A 617 17.21 5.41 -20.58
N VAL A 618 17.95 6.33 -21.18
CA VAL A 618 19.31 6.13 -21.69
C VAL A 618 20.24 6.94 -20.78
N VAL A 619 20.90 6.25 -19.85
CA VAL A 619 21.58 6.84 -18.69
C VAL A 619 23.07 6.52 -18.74
N GLY A 620 23.93 7.47 -18.41
CA GLY A 620 25.38 7.32 -18.34
C GLY A 620 26.13 8.35 -19.16
N HIS A 621 27.43 8.49 -18.91
CA HIS A 621 28.26 9.55 -19.50
C HIS A 621 28.33 9.49 -21.04
N LYS A 622 28.15 8.30 -21.63
CA LYS A 622 28.17 8.10 -23.09
C LYS A 622 26.78 8.22 -23.75
N ALA A 623 25.71 8.45 -22.98
CA ALA A 623 24.33 8.49 -23.49
C ALA A 623 24.13 9.54 -24.61
N ARG A 624 24.77 10.71 -24.47
CA ARG A 624 24.68 11.79 -25.47
C ARG A 624 25.31 11.41 -26.80
N GLN A 625 26.44 10.70 -26.76
CA GLN A 625 27.17 10.28 -27.97
C GLN A 625 26.35 9.23 -28.73
N LEU A 626 25.89 8.20 -28.02
CA LEU A 626 25.01 7.16 -28.56
C LEU A 626 23.76 7.76 -29.21
N LEU A 627 23.05 8.67 -28.53
CA LEU A 627 21.85 9.28 -29.11
C LEU A 627 22.15 10.22 -30.27
N SER A 628 23.31 10.87 -30.29
CA SER A 628 23.71 11.73 -31.41
C SER A 628 23.96 10.91 -32.67
N GLU A 629 24.61 9.75 -32.53
CA GLU A 629 24.81 8.80 -33.62
C GLU A 629 23.47 8.24 -34.12
N LEU A 630 22.62 7.75 -33.21
CA LEU A 630 21.32 7.18 -33.56
C LEU A 630 20.35 8.17 -34.20
N SER A 631 20.45 9.45 -33.87
CA SER A 631 19.62 10.50 -34.46
C SER A 631 20.24 11.13 -35.71
N ASN A 632 21.46 10.72 -36.09
CA ASN A 632 22.26 11.34 -37.14
C ASN A 632 22.35 12.87 -37.00
N SER A 633 22.35 13.37 -35.75
CA SER A 633 22.38 14.80 -35.45
C SER A 633 22.89 15.05 -34.02
N PRO A 634 23.56 16.18 -33.73
CA PRO A 634 23.98 16.49 -32.37
C PRO A 634 22.79 16.63 -31.41
N VAL A 635 22.77 15.81 -30.35
CA VAL A 635 21.80 15.93 -29.26
C VAL A 635 22.32 16.96 -28.26
N ASN A 636 22.06 18.23 -28.58
CA ASN A 636 22.39 19.38 -27.72
C ASN A 636 21.12 19.83 -27.00
N LEU A 637 20.78 19.16 -25.90
CA LEU A 637 19.66 19.53 -25.03
C LEU A 637 20.18 20.00 -23.68
N HIS A 638 19.70 21.15 -23.23
CA HIS A 638 19.93 21.63 -21.87
C HIS A 638 19.07 20.82 -20.89
N SER A 639 19.54 20.66 -19.65
CA SER A 639 18.75 20.02 -18.60
C SER A 639 17.36 20.65 -18.48
N PHE A 640 16.34 19.83 -18.24
CA PHE A 640 14.94 20.27 -18.16
C PHE A 640 14.40 20.89 -19.47
N THR A 641 14.88 20.42 -20.62
CA THR A 641 14.28 20.71 -21.93
C THR A 641 13.99 19.41 -22.68
N TYR A 642 13.12 19.49 -23.69
CA TYR A 642 12.86 18.37 -24.58
C TYR A 642 12.99 18.77 -26.04
N LYS A 643 13.18 17.78 -26.91
CA LYS A 643 13.04 17.93 -28.37
C LYS A 643 12.45 16.68 -28.98
N LYS A 644 11.76 16.84 -30.11
CA LYS A 644 11.36 15.73 -30.96
C LYS A 644 12.50 15.43 -31.92
N LEU A 645 12.98 14.19 -31.91
CA LEU A 645 14.10 13.73 -32.72
C LEU A 645 13.70 12.48 -33.49
N ASN A 646 14.38 12.23 -34.61
CA ASN A 646 14.39 10.91 -35.21
C ASN A 646 15.39 10.06 -34.43
N VAL A 647 15.02 8.84 -34.06
CA VAL A 647 15.92 7.89 -33.37
C VAL A 647 15.89 6.59 -34.16
N GLY A 648 17.01 6.25 -34.79
CA GLY A 648 17.03 5.22 -35.83
C GLY A 648 16.11 5.62 -36.99
N TYR A 649 15.03 4.87 -37.18
CA TYR A 649 14.00 5.14 -38.20
C TYR A 649 12.66 5.58 -37.60
N ALA A 650 12.59 5.71 -36.27
CA ALA A 650 11.39 6.22 -35.60
C ALA A 650 11.41 7.74 -35.62
N SER A 651 10.42 8.33 -36.27
CA SER A 651 10.29 9.79 -36.37
C SER A 651 9.63 10.38 -35.14
N ASN A 652 10.00 11.62 -34.79
CA ASN A 652 9.36 12.43 -33.75
C ASN A 652 9.32 11.79 -32.34
N VAL A 653 10.32 10.99 -31.99
CA VAL A 653 10.50 10.49 -30.61
C VAL A 653 10.74 11.69 -29.68
N LEU A 654 9.98 11.76 -28.60
CA LEU A 654 10.08 12.82 -27.61
C LEU A 654 11.24 12.52 -26.67
N VAL A 655 12.34 13.25 -26.80
CA VAL A 655 13.57 13.09 -26.02
C VAL A 655 13.65 14.19 -24.97
N MET A 656 13.65 13.80 -23.69
CA MET A 656 13.72 14.70 -22.54
C MET A 656 15.09 14.63 -21.88
N ALA A 657 15.71 15.78 -21.61
CA ALA A 657 16.97 15.88 -20.86
C ALA A 657 16.70 15.92 -19.35
N PHE A 658 16.15 14.82 -18.84
CA PHE A 658 15.83 14.61 -17.43
C PHE A 658 15.78 13.11 -17.13
N THR A 659 16.38 12.68 -16.02
CA THR A 659 16.41 11.29 -15.56
C THR A 659 16.07 11.23 -14.06
N HIS A 660 15.46 10.13 -13.62
CA HIS A 660 15.15 9.88 -12.21
C HIS A 660 16.26 9.08 -11.48
N THR A 661 17.43 8.96 -12.10
CA THR A 661 18.57 8.18 -11.58
C THR A 661 19.59 9.06 -10.87
N GLY A 662 19.55 10.38 -11.10
CA GLY A 662 20.61 11.31 -10.71
C GLY A 662 21.90 11.20 -11.55
N GLU A 663 21.91 10.31 -12.55
CA GLU A 663 22.99 10.17 -13.52
C GLU A 663 22.63 10.89 -14.84
N PRO A 664 23.62 11.42 -15.59
CA PRO A 664 23.37 12.14 -16.83
C PRO A 664 22.70 11.22 -17.86
N GLY A 665 21.81 11.76 -18.68
CA GLY A 665 21.12 10.96 -19.69
C GLY A 665 19.85 11.60 -20.20
N TYR A 666 19.05 10.79 -20.89
CA TYR A 666 17.82 11.20 -21.54
C TYR A 666 16.70 10.18 -21.35
N CYS A 667 15.47 10.66 -21.37
CA CYS A 667 14.27 9.84 -21.34
C CYS A 667 13.57 9.92 -22.70
N LEU A 668 13.43 8.78 -23.38
CA LEU A 668 12.84 8.67 -24.71
C LEU A 668 11.40 8.18 -24.58
N TYR A 669 10.45 9.04 -24.96
CA TYR A 669 9.03 8.69 -25.06
C TYR A 669 8.75 8.29 -26.51
N ILE A 670 8.71 6.99 -26.73
CA ILE A 670 8.61 6.35 -28.04
C ILE A 670 7.15 5.90 -28.23
N PRO A 671 6.47 6.28 -29.32
CA PRO A 671 5.19 5.67 -29.64
C PRO A 671 5.33 4.15 -29.66
N SER A 672 4.47 3.43 -28.94
CA SER A 672 4.69 2.02 -28.61
C SER A 672 4.93 1.11 -29.82
N GLU A 673 4.39 1.45 -31.00
CA GLU A 673 4.63 0.73 -32.26
C GLU A 673 6.10 0.72 -32.72
N TYR A 674 6.90 1.73 -32.38
CA TYR A 674 8.31 1.82 -32.77
C TYR A 674 9.28 1.32 -31.69
N ALA A 675 8.76 0.88 -30.54
CA ALA A 675 9.55 0.56 -29.36
C ALA A 675 10.63 -0.50 -29.62
N LEU A 676 10.26 -1.62 -30.25
CA LEU A 676 11.20 -2.70 -30.56
C LEU A 676 12.30 -2.25 -31.52
N HIS A 677 11.96 -1.41 -32.50
CA HIS A 677 12.94 -0.85 -33.43
C HIS A 677 13.94 0.04 -32.70
N VAL A 678 13.46 1.01 -31.94
CA VAL A 678 14.31 1.96 -31.21
C VAL A 678 15.19 1.23 -30.19
N TYR A 679 14.62 0.29 -29.42
CA TYR A 679 15.37 -0.54 -28.48
C TYR A 679 16.43 -1.39 -29.18
N GLY A 680 16.07 -2.07 -30.27
CA GLY A 680 17.02 -2.88 -31.05
C GLY A 680 18.21 -2.06 -31.53
N ARG A 681 17.95 -0.86 -32.09
CA ARG A 681 19.01 0.06 -32.52
C ARG A 681 19.85 0.61 -31.38
N LEU A 682 19.24 0.92 -30.23
CA LEU A 682 19.96 1.32 -29.02
C LEU A 682 20.93 0.24 -28.56
N MET A 683 20.51 -1.02 -28.53
CA MET A 683 21.36 -2.12 -28.10
C MET A 683 22.45 -2.47 -29.14
N GLU A 684 22.13 -2.38 -30.43
CA GLU A 684 23.06 -2.69 -31.51
C GLU A 684 24.18 -1.65 -31.62
N VAL A 685 23.83 -0.36 -31.79
CA VAL A 685 24.82 0.74 -31.86
C VAL A 685 25.45 1.00 -30.50
N GLY A 686 24.66 0.87 -29.43
CA GLY A 686 25.12 1.06 -28.07
C GLY A 686 26.19 0.07 -27.61
N ARG A 687 26.40 -1.03 -28.33
CA ARG A 687 27.49 -1.99 -28.04
C ARG A 687 28.84 -1.30 -27.91
N ASP A 688 29.16 -0.37 -28.82
CA ASP A 688 30.44 0.36 -28.83
C ASP A 688 30.54 1.37 -27.69
N TYR A 689 29.40 1.75 -27.11
CA TYR A 689 29.28 2.64 -25.96
C TYR A 689 29.13 1.89 -24.63
N GLY A 690 29.15 0.55 -24.65
CA GLY A 690 28.97 -0.29 -23.46
C GLY A 690 27.51 -0.34 -22.97
N ALA A 691 26.54 -0.25 -23.89
CA ALA A 691 25.13 -0.28 -23.55
C ALA A 691 24.71 -1.61 -22.90
N ARG A 692 24.03 -1.53 -21.76
CA ARG A 692 23.44 -2.69 -21.06
C ARG A 692 22.07 -2.37 -20.50
N ASN A 693 21.23 -3.39 -20.41
CA ASN A 693 19.96 -3.26 -19.70
C ASN A 693 20.18 -3.09 -18.20
N VAL A 694 19.35 -2.27 -17.58
CA VAL A 694 19.41 -1.95 -16.14
C VAL A 694 18.01 -2.07 -15.55
N GLY A 695 17.93 -2.77 -14.42
CA GLY A 695 16.68 -3.06 -13.73
C GLY A 695 16.24 -1.95 -12.77
N MET A 696 14.97 -2.04 -12.37
CA MET A 696 14.36 -1.08 -11.46
C MET A 696 14.98 -1.08 -10.05
N LEU A 697 15.54 -2.19 -9.58
CA LEU A 697 16.16 -2.27 -8.25
C LEU A 697 17.48 -1.48 -8.21
N THR A 698 18.29 -1.60 -9.26
CA THR A 698 19.52 -0.81 -9.41
C THR A 698 19.21 0.68 -9.48
N GLN A 699 18.22 1.06 -10.32
CA GLN A 699 17.75 2.45 -10.39
C GLN A 699 17.26 2.98 -9.04
N ARG A 700 16.56 2.14 -8.25
CA ARG A 700 16.10 2.51 -6.91
C ARG A 700 17.29 2.77 -5.96
N PHE A 701 18.37 2.02 -6.05
CA PHE A 701 19.55 2.27 -5.20
C PHE A 701 20.27 3.54 -5.62
N MET A 702 20.41 3.78 -6.93
CA MET A 702 20.99 5.03 -7.46
C MET A 702 20.24 6.26 -6.97
N ARG A 703 18.89 6.26 -7.00
CA ARG A 703 18.11 7.43 -6.55
C ARG A 703 18.27 7.68 -5.05
N ILE A 704 18.40 6.63 -4.23
CA ILE A 704 18.62 6.76 -2.78
C ILE A 704 20.00 7.36 -2.52
N GLU A 705 21.03 6.88 -3.22
CA GLU A 705 22.40 7.40 -3.13
C GLU A 705 22.53 8.86 -3.55
N LYS A 706 21.66 9.33 -4.45
CA LYS A 706 21.57 10.74 -4.87
C LYS A 706 20.57 11.57 -4.06
N PHE A 707 20.06 11.03 -2.95
CA PHE A 707 19.11 11.70 -2.05
C PHE A 707 17.84 12.21 -2.79
N ILE A 708 17.33 11.40 -3.71
CA ILE A 708 16.10 11.70 -4.46
C ILE A 708 14.93 11.02 -3.74
N PRO A 709 13.99 11.78 -3.12
CA PRO A 709 12.81 11.19 -2.51
C PRO A 709 11.84 10.64 -3.57
N PHE A 710 11.04 9.63 -3.20
CA PHE A 710 10.10 8.98 -4.12
C PHE A 710 8.68 8.87 -3.56
N TRP A 711 7.69 9.00 -4.45
CA TRP A 711 6.27 8.89 -4.10
C TRP A 711 5.90 7.53 -3.50
N ALA A 712 5.07 7.56 -2.46
CA ALA A 712 4.62 6.41 -1.67
C ALA A 712 5.73 5.65 -0.92
N GLU A 713 6.96 6.18 -0.91
CA GLU A 713 8.04 5.78 0.01
C GLU A 713 8.39 6.95 0.93
N ASP A 714 8.90 8.04 0.36
CA ASP A 714 9.34 9.24 1.09
C ASP A 714 8.35 10.42 0.95
N LEU A 715 7.50 10.42 -0.07
CA LEU A 715 6.50 11.47 -0.35
C LEU A 715 5.07 10.90 -0.25
N ASN A 716 4.20 11.61 0.47
CA ASN A 716 2.76 11.33 0.60
C ASN A 716 1.99 12.62 0.93
N SER A 717 0.68 12.49 1.18
CA SER A 717 -0.23 13.61 1.50
C SER A 717 0.05 14.29 2.85
N GLU A 718 0.94 13.73 3.67
CA GLU A 718 1.35 14.29 4.97
C GLU A 718 2.79 14.83 4.96
N THR A 719 3.43 14.82 3.80
CA THR A 719 4.82 15.24 3.63
C THR A 719 4.88 16.48 2.76
N THR A 720 5.54 17.51 3.26
CA THR A 720 5.67 18.81 2.58
C THR A 720 7.03 18.95 1.89
N PRO A 721 7.15 19.80 0.85
CA PRO A 721 8.42 20.08 0.19
C PRO A 721 9.52 20.63 1.13
N PHE A 722 9.15 21.35 2.20
CA PHE A 722 10.15 21.86 3.15
C PHE A 722 10.71 20.76 4.06
N GLU A 723 9.87 19.80 4.47
CA GLU A 723 10.31 18.66 5.27
C GLU A 723 11.26 17.75 4.46
N THR A 724 11.09 17.66 3.14
CA THR A 724 11.97 16.87 2.25
C THR A 724 13.21 17.63 1.81
N GLY A 725 13.24 18.96 1.97
CA GLY A 725 14.36 19.80 1.54
C GLY A 725 14.24 20.26 0.10
N SER A 726 13.12 19.96 -0.53
CA SER A 726 12.76 20.35 -1.89
C SER A 726 12.01 21.70 -1.93
N GLY A 727 12.07 22.50 -0.87
CA GLY A 727 11.40 23.81 -0.79
C GLY A 727 11.80 24.79 -1.90
N TYR A 728 12.97 24.61 -2.52
CA TYR A 728 13.41 25.40 -3.68
C TYR A 728 12.57 25.17 -4.95
N LEU A 729 11.81 24.07 -5.02
CA LEU A 729 10.85 23.77 -6.08
C LEU A 729 9.50 24.50 -5.90
N VAL A 730 9.29 25.18 -4.77
CA VAL A 730 8.03 25.87 -4.45
C VAL A 730 8.18 27.37 -4.70
N LYS A 731 7.35 27.92 -5.59
CA LYS A 731 7.30 29.36 -5.89
C LYS A 731 6.20 30.02 -5.08
N LEU A 732 6.51 30.34 -3.82
CA LEU A 732 5.56 30.97 -2.89
C LEU A 732 5.09 32.37 -3.33
N ASP A 733 5.85 33.03 -4.19
CA ASP A 733 5.60 34.40 -4.65
C ASP A 733 4.87 34.44 -6.00
N LYS A 734 4.27 33.32 -6.43
CA LYS A 734 3.31 33.29 -7.54
C LYS A 734 2.19 34.29 -7.28
N GLN A 735 1.84 35.05 -8.32
CA GLN A 735 0.74 36.02 -8.27
C GLN A 735 -0.57 35.30 -7.97
N GLU A 736 -0.83 34.22 -8.70
CA GLU A 736 -1.99 33.36 -8.51
C GLU A 736 -1.85 32.50 -7.24
N TYR A 737 -3.00 32.15 -6.66
CA TYR A 737 -3.07 31.14 -5.62
C TYR A 737 -2.79 29.76 -6.21
N PHE A 738 -2.01 28.95 -5.51
CA PHE A 738 -1.90 27.52 -5.74
C PHE A 738 -2.27 26.75 -4.47
N ILE A 739 -2.84 25.57 -4.62
CA ILE A 739 -3.34 24.75 -3.50
C ILE A 739 -2.21 24.46 -2.51
N GLY A 740 -2.43 24.75 -1.23
CA GLY A 740 -1.42 24.57 -0.17
C GLY A 740 -0.46 25.76 0.01
N ARG A 741 -0.58 26.85 -0.77
CA ARG A 741 0.31 28.03 -0.66
C ARG A 741 0.35 28.60 0.75
N TYR A 742 -0.79 28.68 1.45
CA TYR A 742 -0.86 29.27 2.79
C TYR A 742 -0.15 28.42 3.83
N ALA A 743 -0.39 27.10 3.84
CA ALA A 743 0.30 26.17 4.72
C ALA A 743 1.82 26.22 4.52
N LEU A 744 2.26 26.21 3.26
CA LEU A 744 3.68 26.28 2.92
C LEU A 744 4.33 27.64 3.25
N LYS A 745 3.61 28.77 3.10
CA LYS A 745 4.09 30.09 3.56
C LYS A 745 4.24 30.12 5.08
N ARG A 746 3.27 29.54 5.83
CA ARG A 746 3.35 29.43 7.28
C ARG A 746 4.54 28.59 7.70
N GLN A 747 4.70 27.40 7.11
CA GLN A 747 5.79 26.48 7.42
C GLN A 747 7.16 27.09 7.11
N ARG A 748 7.32 27.84 6.00
CA ARG A 748 8.58 28.56 5.71
C ARG A 748 8.95 29.58 6.79
N LYS A 749 7.95 30.21 7.44
CA LYS A 749 8.18 31.20 8.51
C LYS A 749 8.47 30.54 9.87
N VAL A 750 7.73 29.48 10.21
CA VAL A 750 7.81 28.81 11.51
C VAL A 750 9.00 27.83 11.57
N GLY A 751 9.32 27.18 10.46
CA GLY A 751 10.25 26.06 10.41
C GLY A 751 9.51 24.71 10.33
N VAL A 752 10.28 23.62 10.27
CA VAL A 752 9.76 22.26 10.14
C VAL A 752 9.97 21.46 11.43
N THR A 753 8.98 20.67 11.84
CA THR A 753 9.05 19.76 13.00
C THR A 753 9.38 18.31 12.61
N LYS A 754 9.60 18.08 11.32
CA LYS A 754 9.97 16.81 10.68
C LYS A 754 10.95 17.12 9.55
N ARG A 755 12.02 16.33 9.39
CA ARG A 755 12.98 16.53 8.28
C ARG A 755 13.45 15.20 7.71
N LEU A 756 13.43 15.07 6.39
CA LEU A 756 14.04 13.94 5.67
C LEU A 756 15.56 14.08 5.72
N VAL A 757 16.24 13.03 6.16
CA VAL A 757 17.68 12.94 6.35
C VAL A 757 18.18 11.66 5.69
N MET A 758 19.34 11.73 5.05
CA MET A 758 20.03 10.55 4.55
C MET A 758 20.98 10.03 5.62
N PHE A 759 21.02 8.72 5.81
CA PHE A 759 21.89 8.04 6.76
C PHE A 759 22.83 7.10 6.03
N SER A 760 24.11 7.17 6.37
CA SER A 760 25.09 6.14 6.03
C SER A 760 25.24 5.21 7.23
N LEU A 761 25.00 3.91 7.05
CA LEU A 761 25.15 2.94 8.13
C LEU A 761 26.64 2.66 8.33
N GLU A 762 27.10 2.82 9.55
CA GLU A 762 28.46 2.57 9.99
C GLU A 762 28.53 1.21 10.69
N GLU A 763 29.68 0.54 10.65
CA GLU A 763 29.91 -0.73 11.37
C GLU A 763 28.98 -1.89 10.95
N VAL A 764 28.52 -1.91 9.70
CA VAL A 764 27.81 -3.05 9.09
C VAL A 764 28.71 -3.72 8.08
N ASP A 765 28.85 -5.04 8.15
CA ASP A 765 29.40 -5.87 7.09
C ASP A 765 28.25 -6.27 6.13
N PRO A 766 28.17 -5.67 4.93
CA PRO A 766 27.07 -5.93 4.02
C PRO A 766 26.99 -7.40 3.56
N ASP A 767 28.05 -8.20 3.70
CA ASP A 767 28.07 -9.60 3.29
C ASP A 767 27.63 -10.57 4.40
N LYS A 768 27.61 -10.13 5.67
CA LYS A 768 27.28 -10.98 6.82
C LYS A 768 26.04 -10.53 7.58
N ASP A 769 25.78 -9.23 7.61
CA ASP A 769 24.76 -8.65 8.47
C ASP A 769 23.41 -8.49 7.76
N VAL A 770 22.35 -8.42 8.56
CA VAL A 770 20.99 -8.15 8.07
C VAL A 770 20.94 -6.72 7.52
N TRP A 771 20.36 -6.56 6.32
CA TRP A 771 20.28 -5.24 5.68
C TRP A 771 19.12 -4.40 6.23
N ALA A 772 19.32 -3.09 6.20
CA ALA A 772 18.22 -2.14 6.26
C ALA A 772 17.47 -2.12 4.92
N TRP A 773 16.14 -2.06 4.96
CA TRP A 773 15.26 -2.11 3.78
C TRP A 773 14.20 -1.00 3.75
N GLY A 774 14.07 -0.22 4.83
CA GLY A 774 12.98 0.74 5.07
C GLY A 774 12.06 0.25 6.19
N GLY A 775 11.55 1.19 6.99
CA GLY A 775 10.73 0.94 8.18
C GLY A 775 11.52 0.78 9.49
N GLU A 776 12.86 0.76 9.44
CA GLU A 776 13.69 0.68 10.64
C GLU A 776 13.58 1.96 11.49
N PRO A 777 13.44 1.84 12.82
CA PRO A 777 13.49 2.97 13.73
C PRO A 777 14.86 3.66 13.72
N ILE A 778 14.83 4.98 13.87
CA ILE A 778 15.99 5.85 14.02
C ILE A 778 16.00 6.36 15.46
N TYR A 779 17.15 6.22 16.12
CA TYR A 779 17.43 6.73 17.44
C TYR A 779 18.49 7.83 17.39
N ARG A 780 18.38 8.82 18.27
CA ARG A 780 19.39 9.84 18.54
C ARG A 780 19.64 9.86 20.05
N ASN A 781 20.87 9.62 20.48
CA ASN A 781 21.25 9.57 21.90
C ASN A 781 20.37 8.61 22.72
N GLY A 782 20.00 7.47 22.14
CA GLY A 782 19.14 6.45 22.78
C GLY A 782 17.64 6.70 22.68
N GLU A 783 17.19 7.89 22.25
CA GLU A 783 15.77 8.24 22.11
C GLU A 783 15.27 8.06 20.67
N TYR A 784 14.05 7.54 20.52
CA TYR A 784 13.43 7.39 19.20
C TYR A 784 13.13 8.77 18.59
N VAL A 785 13.60 8.98 17.36
CA VAL A 785 13.42 10.24 16.62
C VAL A 785 12.73 10.06 15.28
N GLY A 786 12.54 8.83 14.79
CA GLY A 786 11.79 8.62 13.55
C GLY A 786 12.08 7.29 12.88
N THR A 787 11.88 7.20 11.56
CA THR A 787 11.92 5.93 10.84
C THR A 787 12.52 6.12 9.46
N LEU A 788 13.29 5.13 8.99
CA LEU A 788 13.68 5.04 7.59
C LEU A 788 12.44 4.85 6.71
N THR A 789 12.33 5.64 5.66
CA THR A 789 11.31 5.50 4.61
C THR A 789 11.80 4.60 3.48
N SER A 790 13.09 4.70 3.14
CA SER A 790 13.71 3.87 2.11
C SER A 790 15.16 3.54 2.47
N ALA A 791 15.63 2.35 2.11
CA ALA A 791 17.02 1.96 2.27
C ALA A 791 17.53 1.18 1.06
N GLY A 792 18.85 1.13 0.89
CA GLY A 792 19.51 0.42 -0.19
C GLY A 792 21.03 0.43 -0.02
N TYR A 793 21.73 0.07 -1.09
CA TYR A 793 23.18 0.09 -1.15
C TYR A 793 23.66 1.27 -1.99
N GLY A 794 24.55 2.08 -1.45
CA GLY A 794 25.23 3.12 -2.24
C GLY A 794 26.45 2.52 -2.92
N PHE A 795 26.40 2.39 -4.24
CA PHE A 795 27.45 1.71 -5.01
C PHE A 795 28.75 2.52 -5.09
N THR A 796 28.67 3.85 -5.02
CA THR A 796 29.84 4.75 -4.98
C THR A 796 30.49 4.71 -3.60
N VAL A 797 29.68 4.69 -2.55
CA VAL A 797 30.16 4.74 -1.15
C VAL A 797 30.51 3.39 -0.57
N ASN A 798 30.09 2.30 -1.21
CA ASN A 798 30.26 0.94 -0.74
C ASN A 798 29.70 0.70 0.68
N LYS A 799 28.51 1.26 0.95
CA LYS A 799 27.82 1.18 2.24
C LYS A 799 26.32 1.02 2.07
N LEU A 800 25.66 0.47 3.10
CA LEU A 800 24.22 0.60 3.24
C LEU A 800 23.86 2.05 3.59
N ILE A 801 22.82 2.54 2.94
CA ILE A 801 22.31 3.89 3.09
C ILE A 801 20.79 3.88 3.20
N GLY A 802 20.22 4.91 3.82
CA GLY A 802 18.76 5.06 3.87
C GLY A 802 18.33 6.50 3.98
N LEU A 803 17.11 6.79 3.51
CA LEU A 803 16.41 8.03 3.77
C LEU A 803 15.41 7.79 4.90
N GLY A 804 15.26 8.76 5.79
CA GLY A 804 14.29 8.68 6.87
C GLY A 804 13.91 10.02 7.45
N PHE A 805 12.71 10.12 7.97
CA PHE A 805 12.25 11.33 8.64
C PHE A 805 12.67 11.31 10.11
N VAL A 806 13.24 12.41 10.59
CA VAL A 806 13.53 12.63 12.01
C VAL A 806 12.64 13.74 12.58
N ARG A 807 12.38 13.65 13.88
CA ARG A 807 11.66 14.59 14.76
C ARG A 807 12.45 14.74 16.06
N LYS A 808 12.32 15.89 16.74
CA LYS A 808 12.87 16.01 18.10
C LYS A 808 12.16 15.05 19.07
N PRO A 809 12.87 14.45 20.04
CA PRO A 809 12.27 13.63 21.10
C PRO A 809 11.10 14.34 21.80
N GLY A 810 10.12 13.57 22.27
CA GLY A 810 8.94 14.11 22.98
C GLY A 810 7.86 14.74 22.10
N PHE A 811 8.11 14.99 20.81
CA PHE A 811 7.10 15.52 19.88
C PHE A 811 5.85 14.64 19.82
N ILE A 812 6.04 13.31 19.73
CA ILE A 812 4.95 12.34 19.61
C ILE A 812 4.10 12.29 20.90
N ALA A 813 4.72 12.45 22.08
CA ALA A 813 4.04 12.41 23.37
C ALA A 813 3.25 13.69 23.69
N LYS A 814 3.74 14.86 23.26
CA LYS A 814 3.17 16.18 23.59
C LYS A 814 2.17 16.72 22.56
N ASN A 815 1.92 16.02 21.45
CA ASN A 815 1.02 16.46 20.37
C ASN A 815 -0.48 16.55 20.76
N LYS A 816 -0.80 16.54 22.07
CA LYS A 816 -2.15 16.68 22.64
C LYS A 816 -2.41 18.03 23.32
N SER A 817 -1.50 19.01 23.30
CA SER A 817 -1.78 20.31 23.94
C SER A 817 -1.03 21.54 23.36
N SER A 818 -1.80 22.43 22.71
CA SER A 818 -1.55 23.86 22.43
C SER A 818 -0.55 24.28 21.32
N ALA A 819 -0.93 25.30 20.56
CA ALA A 819 -0.20 25.90 19.44
C ALA A 819 1.13 26.61 19.82
N ASN A 820 1.41 26.82 21.11
CA ASN A 820 2.66 27.42 21.60
C ASN A 820 3.82 26.42 21.68
N THR A 821 3.60 25.14 21.35
CA THR A 821 4.62 24.08 21.40
C THR A 821 5.39 23.89 20.09
N GLU A 822 4.90 24.40 18.95
CA GLU A 822 5.50 24.09 17.63
C GLU A 822 6.93 24.60 17.46
N THR A 823 7.29 25.75 18.07
CA THR A 823 8.64 26.34 17.95
C THR A 823 9.71 25.56 18.71
N GLU A 824 9.37 24.96 19.85
CA GLU A 824 10.28 24.10 20.65
C GLU A 824 10.78 22.90 19.81
N PHE A 825 9.89 22.34 19.00
CA PHE A 825 10.14 21.14 18.20
C PHE A 825 10.69 21.41 16.79
N VAL A 826 10.99 22.66 16.44
CA VAL A 826 11.59 22.99 15.13
C VAL A 826 12.96 22.33 15.01
N ILE A 827 13.15 21.58 13.92
CA ILE A 827 14.39 20.91 13.57
C ILE A 827 15.24 21.85 12.72
N THR A 828 16.48 22.05 13.13
CA THR A 828 17.48 22.83 12.39
C THR A 828 18.53 21.91 11.77
N PRO A 829 19.21 22.35 10.70
CA PRO A 829 20.41 21.66 10.19
C PRO A 829 21.41 21.34 11.30
N ASP A 830 21.72 22.32 12.17
CA ASP A 830 22.68 22.16 13.26
C ASP A 830 22.29 21.06 14.25
N TRP A 831 21.00 20.87 14.53
CA TRP A 831 20.54 19.79 15.41
C TRP A 831 20.75 18.40 14.77
N ILE A 832 20.57 18.31 13.45
CA ILE A 832 20.74 17.07 12.68
C ILE A 832 22.23 16.72 12.56
N THR A 833 23.07 17.72 12.30
CA THR A 833 24.51 17.54 12.06
C THR A 833 25.37 17.79 13.29
N ASP A 834 24.76 17.83 14.47
CA ASP A 834 25.44 17.99 15.76
C ASP A 834 26.52 16.91 15.95
N PRO A 835 27.82 17.27 16.01
CA PRO A 835 28.90 16.30 16.16
C PRO A 835 28.84 15.49 17.47
N ALA A 836 28.15 15.99 18.49
CA ALA A 836 27.95 15.29 19.76
C ALA A 836 26.78 14.30 19.72
N ALA A 837 25.95 14.34 18.66
CA ALA A 837 24.82 13.44 18.53
C ALA A 837 25.24 12.07 17.99
N ARG A 838 24.80 11.01 18.66
CA ARG A 838 24.96 9.63 18.20
C ARG A 838 23.65 9.13 17.61
N TYR A 839 23.65 8.85 16.31
CA TYR A 839 22.52 8.24 15.63
C TYR A 839 22.70 6.72 15.53
N GLU A 840 21.60 5.99 15.74
CA GLU A 840 21.55 4.54 15.59
C GLU A 840 20.29 4.14 14.82
N ILE A 841 20.39 3.09 14.00
CA ILE A 841 19.28 2.50 13.26
C ILE A 841 19.07 1.09 13.79
N ASP A 842 17.84 0.77 14.17
CA ASP A 842 17.48 -0.54 14.72
C ASP A 842 17.06 -1.50 13.59
N ILE A 843 17.96 -2.42 13.27
CA ILE A 843 17.79 -3.45 12.26
C ILE A 843 17.51 -4.77 12.97
N ALA A 844 16.24 -5.17 13.02
CA ALA A 844 15.82 -6.44 13.61
C ALA A 844 16.25 -6.63 15.09
N GLY A 845 16.22 -5.57 15.89
CA GLY A 845 16.62 -5.56 17.30
C GLY A 845 18.10 -5.29 17.53
N HIS A 846 18.88 -5.06 16.48
CA HIS A 846 20.29 -4.67 16.56
C HIS A 846 20.46 -3.19 16.19
N ARG A 847 21.03 -2.39 17.10
CA ARG A 847 21.27 -0.97 16.88
C ARG A 847 22.64 -0.74 16.25
N THR A 848 22.61 -0.27 15.02
CA THR A 848 23.80 0.04 14.21
C THR A 848 24.04 1.55 14.19
N VAL A 849 25.28 1.99 14.38
CA VAL A 849 25.64 3.42 14.30
C VAL A 849 25.38 3.95 12.90
N ALA A 850 24.87 5.18 12.79
CA ALA A 850 24.62 5.81 11.50
C ALA A 850 25.10 7.26 11.48
N LYS A 851 25.55 7.71 10.31
CA LYS A 851 25.96 9.10 10.07
C LYS A 851 24.87 9.87 9.30
N PRO A 852 24.32 10.97 9.85
CA PRO A 852 23.30 11.76 9.18
C PRO A 852 23.89 12.70 8.13
N HIS A 853 23.12 12.96 7.06
CA HIS A 853 23.44 13.86 5.97
C HIS A 853 22.19 14.61 5.50
N ILE A 854 22.30 15.94 5.36
CA ILE A 854 21.23 16.83 4.88
C ILE A 854 21.37 17.19 3.39
N TYR A 855 22.50 16.82 2.79
CA TYR A 855 22.82 16.92 1.38
C TYR A 855 23.48 15.62 0.92
N VAL A 856 23.51 15.37 -0.40
CA VAL A 856 24.33 14.30 -0.96
C VAL A 856 25.78 14.53 -0.52
N PRO A 857 26.43 13.58 0.15
CA PRO A 857 27.81 13.78 0.58
C PRO A 857 28.71 13.92 -0.65
N ASN A 858 29.72 14.79 -0.57
CA ASN A 858 30.71 14.91 -1.62
C ASN A 858 31.54 13.63 -1.67
N PHE A 859 31.26 12.77 -2.65
CA PHE A 859 32.05 11.58 -2.90
C PHE A 859 33.11 11.91 -3.94
N THR A 860 34.36 12.00 -3.51
CA THR A 860 35.48 11.83 -4.43
C THR A 860 35.36 10.43 -4.99
N MET A 861 35.11 10.29 -6.29
CA MET A 861 35.18 8.98 -6.94
C MET A 861 36.55 8.39 -6.65
N ALA A 862 36.60 7.28 -5.92
CA ALA A 862 37.77 6.41 -5.88
C ALA A 862 37.86 5.67 -7.22
N ILE A 863 38.00 6.41 -8.32
CA ILE A 863 38.65 5.87 -9.51
C ILE A 863 40.06 6.42 -9.43
N GLU A 864 40.98 5.58 -8.98
CA GLU A 864 42.40 5.85 -9.00
C GLU A 864 42.82 6.41 -10.37
N ASP A 865 43.63 7.46 -10.31
CA ASP A 865 44.16 8.32 -11.37
C ASP A 865 44.94 7.60 -12.52
N GLU A 866 44.86 6.28 -12.68
CA GLU A 866 45.75 5.56 -13.60
C GLU A 866 45.27 5.44 -15.06
N LYS A 867 44.06 5.90 -15.44
CA LYS A 867 43.57 5.71 -16.83
C LYS A 867 42.89 6.91 -17.51
N GLN A 868 43.05 8.14 -17.04
CA GLN A 868 42.58 9.35 -17.74
C GLN A 868 43.51 9.84 -18.88
N GLY A 869 44.25 8.94 -19.55
CA GLY A 869 45.26 9.30 -20.54
C GLY A 869 45.06 8.79 -21.98
N ARG A 870 43.98 8.08 -22.31
CA ARG A 870 43.81 7.53 -23.68
C ARG A 870 42.59 8.11 -24.36
N SER A 871 42.82 9.01 -25.33
CA SER A 871 41.80 9.41 -26.29
C SER A 871 41.30 8.15 -27.01
N TYR A 872 40.03 7.80 -26.79
CA TYR A 872 39.37 6.73 -27.52
C TYR A 872 39.28 7.09 -29.01
N ARG A 873 39.97 6.31 -29.86
CA ARG A 873 39.75 6.29 -31.31
C ARG A 873 38.99 5.00 -31.64
N PRO A 874 37.83 5.05 -32.31
CA PRO A 874 37.11 3.84 -32.73
C PRO A 874 37.98 3.02 -33.68
N THR A 875 38.18 1.74 -33.37
CA THR A 875 38.76 0.79 -34.32
C THR A 875 37.64 0.24 -35.18
N VAL A 876 37.56 0.69 -36.43
CA VAL A 876 36.68 0.09 -37.44
C VAL A 876 37.17 -1.34 -37.68
N LEU A 877 36.44 -2.33 -37.17
CA LEU A 877 36.62 -3.72 -37.58
C LEU A 877 36.15 -3.82 -39.03
N LYS A 878 37.10 -3.88 -39.97
CA LYS A 878 36.80 -4.26 -41.35
C LYS A 878 36.23 -5.68 -41.32
N SER A 879 35.02 -5.84 -41.87
CA SER A 879 34.42 -7.14 -42.12
C SER A 879 35.37 -7.99 -42.97
N SER A 880 35.82 -9.13 -42.44
CA SER A 880 36.37 -10.20 -43.27
C SER A 880 35.24 -10.77 -44.13
N ALA A 881 35.47 -10.77 -45.45
CA ALA A 881 34.54 -11.18 -46.50
C ALA A 881 34.07 -12.63 -46.38
#